data_AF-A0A4R8DUS9-F1
#
_entry.id   AF-A0A4R8DUS9-F1
#
_cell.length_a   1.000
_cell.length_b   1.000
_cell.length_c   1.000
_cell.angle_alpha   90.00
_cell.angle_beta   90.00
_cell.angle_gamma   90.00
#
_symmetry.space_group_name_H-M   'P 1'
#
loop_
_entity.id
_entity.type
_entity.pdbx_description
1 polymer ?
#
loop_
_entity_poly.entity_id
_entity_poly.type
_entity_poly.pdbx_seq_one_letter_code
_entity_poly.pdbx_strand_id
1 'polypeptide(L)'
;MGFFLYNPDQKSREESIAEFVVRQNIYREVLDDLEGSSMAYPEQHFIIIGQRGMGKTTLLQRIKYGIEESKTLNRWLIPVSFPEEQYQLSELANVWEYIAGYLEDFNGFEGLSDQIRQWQYADDFEERAFDMLKSMLNKCGKKLVLLMDNLGDLFMKLELKDVYRFREILQTASEIRVIGGAIHIGGLLEYQMPFYEFFKIIRLEGLTKEETLHLIEKLAELKSEKDKIKQIIDESPGRVETLRVLTGGVPRTIAIMFGIFLDHQHEGAMDDLYRIMDLATPLYKHRMDDLPVQLQKIMDAVARHWEPISVKELAQKTRIASKTLSAQLNNLERQELVIKNDTATKNKTYLIKERFWNIWYLMRYGRKDDKMKIIWLVRFLESWSSTEELQMRIESFVEKVKKTDISEEQIRLYAGVYTSLQTLPLSSRLKLKTIEKEMRHEVEMSDDELYASAKIEFKKGNLEESVRLFLKVSDMVGRRFDLLFELTLKNALAITFENLRMDKEVNQIRLLWLYTMEELIFSDRVMGVCDGHMEMDYERQLRMLRRCLEIQMACHEMDILGKWDRVFSIFVVREAMGRFISLGFYNFILKMAEETVVLVVGKTVPFKDIWRPLYLAIRYLYEPEELEKQPHELKEHAKLIAQLLLEKIEKADHPEIKKRAPK
;
A
#
# COMPACT_ATOMS: atom_id res chain seq x y z
N MET A 1 2.46 -2.41 -34.04
CA MET A 1 3.52 -3.43 -33.87
C MET A 1 3.11 -4.39 -32.76
N GLY A 2 3.20 -5.69 -33.00
CA GLY A 2 2.91 -6.70 -31.99
C GLY A 2 4.02 -6.76 -30.95
N PHE A 3 3.69 -6.53 -29.68
CA PHE A 3 4.68 -6.54 -28.61
C PHE A 3 4.93 -7.99 -28.16
N PHE A 4 5.92 -8.65 -28.76
CA PHE A 4 6.29 -10.02 -28.38
C PHE A 4 7.01 -10.01 -27.01
N LEU A 5 6.24 -10.25 -25.95
CA LEU A 5 6.71 -10.31 -24.55
C LEU A 5 7.44 -11.61 -24.21
N TYR A 6 6.94 -12.71 -24.78
CA TYR A 6 7.36 -14.07 -24.46
C TYR A 6 8.26 -14.69 -25.53
N ASN A 7 8.18 -14.21 -26.78
CA ASN A 7 8.90 -14.76 -27.93
C ASN A 7 9.78 -13.68 -28.58
N PRO A 8 10.90 -13.28 -27.96
CA PRO A 8 11.75 -12.23 -28.52
C PRO A 8 12.33 -12.60 -29.90
N ASP A 9 12.46 -13.90 -30.21
CA ASP A 9 12.96 -14.41 -31.50
C ASP A 9 12.03 -14.11 -32.69
N GLN A 10 10.77 -13.76 -32.45
CA GLN A 10 9.81 -13.40 -33.50
C GLN A 10 9.88 -11.92 -33.90
N LYS A 11 10.67 -11.10 -33.20
CA LYS A 11 10.87 -9.69 -33.55
C LYS A 11 11.82 -9.57 -34.72
N SER A 12 11.60 -8.56 -35.56
CA SER A 12 12.60 -8.21 -36.58
C SER A 12 13.91 -7.78 -35.93
N ARG A 13 15.01 -7.90 -36.67
CA ARG A 13 16.35 -7.50 -36.24
C ARG A 13 16.38 -6.03 -35.81
N GLU A 14 15.78 -5.16 -36.62
CA GLU A 14 15.73 -3.72 -36.37
C GLU A 14 14.94 -3.39 -35.11
N GLU A 15 13.80 -4.06 -34.89
CA GLU A 15 12.99 -3.89 -33.68
C GLU A 15 13.75 -4.37 -32.43
N SER A 16 14.38 -5.54 -32.49
CA SER A 16 15.14 -6.10 -31.35
C SER A 16 16.30 -5.20 -30.93
N ILE A 17 17.05 -4.64 -31.89
CA ILE A 17 18.13 -3.69 -31.62
C ILE A 17 17.58 -2.38 -31.06
N ALA A 18 16.50 -1.84 -31.63
CA ALA A 18 15.91 -0.58 -31.19
C ALA A 18 15.33 -0.66 -29.78
N GLU A 19 14.75 -1.81 -29.41
CA GLU A 19 14.18 -2.07 -28.08
C GLU A 19 15.24 -2.30 -26.98
N PHE A 20 16.42 -2.76 -27.35
CA PHE A 20 17.50 -3.02 -26.40
C PHE A 20 18.14 -1.70 -25.93
N VAL A 21 17.55 -1.06 -24.92
CA VAL A 21 18.02 0.24 -24.37
C VAL A 21 18.68 0.13 -22.99
N VAL A 22 18.48 -0.98 -22.30
CA VAL A 22 19.08 -1.28 -20.98
C VAL A 22 20.25 -2.25 -21.11
N ARG A 23 21.08 -2.40 -20.07
CA ARG A 23 22.24 -3.33 -20.07
C ARG A 23 23.31 -3.04 -21.13
N GLN A 24 23.34 -1.81 -21.66
CA GLN A 24 24.31 -1.38 -22.68
C GLN A 24 25.76 -1.54 -22.25
N ASN A 25 26.07 -1.35 -20.97
CA ASN A 25 27.43 -1.51 -20.45
C ASN A 25 27.88 -2.97 -20.50
N ILE A 26 27.00 -3.91 -20.16
CA ILE A 26 27.30 -5.36 -20.20
C ILE A 26 27.47 -5.81 -21.66
N TYR A 27 26.57 -5.37 -22.54
CA TYR A 27 26.69 -5.65 -23.97
C TYR A 27 28.02 -5.16 -24.54
N ARG A 28 28.41 -3.90 -24.23
CA ARG A 28 29.69 -3.34 -24.65
C ARG A 28 30.88 -4.10 -24.06
N GLU A 29 30.87 -4.43 -22.78
CA GLU A 29 31.95 -5.22 -22.16
C GLU A 29 32.16 -6.55 -22.89
N VAL A 30 31.09 -7.27 -23.21
CA VAL A 30 31.20 -8.55 -23.92
C VAL A 30 31.68 -8.37 -25.36
N LEU A 31 31.21 -7.34 -26.07
CA LEU A 31 31.70 -7.06 -27.42
C LEU A 31 33.15 -6.60 -27.45
N ASP A 32 33.55 -5.70 -26.57
CA ASP A 32 34.92 -5.19 -26.48
C ASP A 32 35.90 -6.34 -26.20
N ASP A 33 35.49 -7.30 -25.36
CA ASP A 33 36.25 -8.53 -25.09
C ASP A 33 36.33 -9.46 -26.31
N LEU A 34 35.25 -9.59 -27.08
CA LEU A 34 35.25 -10.35 -28.34
C LEU A 34 36.14 -9.67 -29.40
N GLU A 35 36.11 -8.34 -29.51
CA GLU A 35 36.94 -7.57 -30.45
C GLU A 35 38.42 -7.55 -30.06
N GLY A 36 38.71 -7.59 -28.76
CA GLY A 36 40.07 -7.69 -28.23
C GLY A 36 40.69 -9.08 -28.32
N SER A 37 39.89 -10.12 -28.60
CA SER A 37 40.34 -11.50 -28.72
C SER A 37 40.59 -11.91 -30.17
N SER A 38 41.69 -12.62 -30.41
CA SER A 38 41.97 -13.25 -31.71
C SER A 38 41.60 -14.74 -31.77
N MET A 39 41.16 -15.33 -30.65
CA MET A 39 40.91 -16.78 -30.49
C MET A 39 42.04 -17.66 -31.05
N ALA A 40 43.30 -17.23 -30.85
CA ALA A 40 44.47 -18.03 -31.22
C ALA A 40 44.63 -19.23 -30.28
N TYR A 41 44.27 -19.02 -29.01
CA TYR A 41 44.17 -20.03 -27.95
C TYR A 41 42.72 -20.08 -27.44
N PRO A 42 42.32 -21.16 -26.73
CA PRO A 42 41.02 -21.22 -26.08
C PRO A 42 40.80 -20.02 -25.16
N GLU A 43 39.69 -19.31 -25.38
CA GLU A 43 39.35 -18.09 -24.64
C GLU A 43 38.44 -18.38 -23.46
N GLN A 44 38.38 -17.46 -22.51
CA GLN A 44 37.45 -17.59 -21.40
C GLN A 44 35.99 -17.52 -21.90
N HIS A 45 35.18 -18.50 -21.53
CA HIS A 45 33.76 -18.56 -21.86
C HIS A 45 32.95 -17.71 -20.89
N PHE A 46 31.78 -17.23 -21.30
CA PHE A 46 30.89 -16.42 -20.48
C PHE A 46 29.66 -17.20 -20.04
N ILE A 47 29.19 -16.91 -18.82
CA ILE A 47 27.86 -17.30 -18.37
C ILE A 47 27.11 -16.11 -17.80
N ILE A 48 25.94 -15.84 -18.36
CA ILE A 48 25.02 -14.77 -18.00
C ILE A 48 23.96 -15.36 -17.09
N ILE A 49 23.94 -14.93 -15.84
CA ILE A 49 23.08 -15.47 -14.80
C ILE A 49 22.02 -14.46 -14.43
N GLY A 50 20.77 -14.89 -14.43
CA GLY A 50 19.66 -14.08 -13.97
C GLY A 50 18.34 -14.84 -14.08
N GLN A 51 17.40 -14.52 -13.22
CA GLN A 51 16.07 -15.16 -13.24
C GLN A 51 15.34 -14.93 -14.59
N ARG A 52 14.26 -15.69 -14.82
CA ARG A 52 13.43 -15.55 -16.02
C ARG A 52 12.89 -14.11 -16.16
N GLY A 53 12.99 -13.55 -17.37
CA GLY A 53 12.56 -12.18 -17.68
C GLY A 53 13.62 -11.09 -17.47
N MET A 54 14.84 -11.43 -17.03
CA MET A 54 15.95 -10.47 -16.86
C MET A 54 16.62 -9.98 -18.15
N GLY A 55 16.18 -10.48 -19.32
CA GLY A 55 16.73 -10.06 -20.61
C GLY A 55 17.96 -10.85 -21.07
N LYS A 56 18.20 -12.06 -20.55
CA LYS A 56 19.30 -12.94 -21.00
C LYS A 56 19.23 -13.22 -22.50
N THR A 57 18.10 -13.77 -22.96
CA THR A 57 17.82 -14.06 -24.38
C THR A 57 18.01 -12.83 -25.25
N THR A 58 17.46 -11.69 -24.82
CA THR A 58 17.60 -10.42 -25.54
C THR A 58 19.05 -9.93 -25.60
N LEU A 59 19.83 -10.12 -24.54
CA LEU A 59 21.26 -9.78 -24.52
C LEU A 59 22.05 -10.70 -25.47
N LEU A 60 21.79 -12.01 -25.45
CA LEU A 60 22.41 -12.97 -26.39
C LEU A 60 22.09 -12.61 -27.84
N GLN A 61 20.83 -12.30 -28.15
CA GLN A 61 20.43 -11.82 -29.47
C GLN A 61 21.13 -10.50 -29.84
N ARG A 62 21.23 -9.54 -28.92
CA ARG A 62 21.93 -8.28 -29.20
C ARG A 62 23.41 -8.50 -29.48
N ILE A 63 24.06 -9.44 -28.78
CA ILE A 63 25.44 -9.86 -29.03
C ILE A 63 25.57 -10.48 -30.44
N LYS A 64 24.66 -11.38 -30.82
CA LYS A 64 24.60 -11.94 -32.19
C LYS A 64 24.63 -10.82 -33.24
N TYR A 65 23.69 -9.89 -33.14
CA TYR A 65 23.60 -8.78 -34.09
C TYR A 65 24.82 -7.86 -34.02
N GLY A 66 25.41 -7.67 -32.84
CA GLY A 66 26.64 -6.91 -32.67
C GLY A 66 27.83 -7.53 -33.42
N ILE A 67 27.96 -8.85 -33.37
CA ILE A 67 29.00 -9.60 -34.10
C ILE A 67 28.78 -9.46 -35.62
N GLU A 68 27.55 -9.62 -36.09
CA GLU A 68 27.19 -9.48 -37.51
C GLU A 68 27.43 -8.06 -38.06
N GLU A 69 27.20 -7.02 -37.24
CA GLU A 69 27.41 -5.61 -37.60
C GLU A 69 28.89 -5.20 -37.58
N SER A 70 29.67 -5.84 -36.72
CA SER A 70 31.08 -5.51 -36.54
C SER A 70 31.88 -5.89 -37.77
N LYS A 71 32.48 -4.88 -38.40
CA LYS A 71 33.34 -5.05 -39.60
C LYS A 71 34.59 -5.88 -39.32
N THR A 72 35.01 -5.95 -38.06
CA THR A 72 36.16 -6.74 -37.61
C THR A 72 35.75 -8.17 -37.32
N LEU A 73 34.68 -8.40 -36.55
CA LEU A 73 34.27 -9.75 -36.11
C LEU A 73 33.62 -10.57 -37.22
N ASN A 74 32.64 -10.03 -37.95
CA ASN A 74 31.82 -10.77 -38.94
C ASN A 74 32.68 -11.47 -40.04
N ARG A 75 33.92 -11.00 -40.25
CA ARG A 75 34.83 -11.58 -41.24
C ARG A 75 35.31 -12.98 -40.88
N TRP A 76 35.42 -13.30 -39.59
CA TRP A 76 36.04 -14.53 -39.13
C TRP A 76 35.24 -15.25 -38.04
N LEU A 77 34.36 -14.54 -37.32
CA LEU A 77 33.58 -15.04 -36.21
C LEU A 77 32.11 -15.20 -36.60
N ILE A 78 31.58 -16.41 -36.46
CA ILE A 78 30.19 -16.75 -36.76
C ILE A 78 29.41 -16.90 -35.44
N PRO A 79 28.36 -16.10 -35.20
CA PRO A 79 27.52 -16.26 -34.02
C PRO A 79 26.43 -17.32 -34.27
N VAL A 80 26.55 -18.48 -33.61
CA VAL A 80 25.56 -19.56 -33.69
C VAL A 80 24.57 -19.40 -32.54
N SER A 81 23.32 -19.07 -32.87
CA SER A 81 22.26 -18.88 -31.87
C SER A 81 21.43 -20.14 -31.73
N PHE A 82 21.32 -20.65 -30.52
CA PHE A 82 20.45 -21.78 -30.22
C PHE A 82 19.05 -21.31 -29.81
N PRO A 83 17.98 -22.06 -30.13
CA PRO A 83 16.64 -21.79 -29.62
C PRO A 83 16.59 -21.93 -28.09
N GLU A 84 15.65 -21.23 -27.44
CA GLU A 84 15.44 -21.32 -25.99
C GLU A 84 15.00 -22.73 -25.55
N GLU A 85 14.19 -23.40 -26.36
CA GLU A 85 13.68 -24.75 -26.12
C GLU A 85 14.47 -25.81 -26.92
N GLN A 86 15.43 -26.45 -26.24
CA GLN A 86 16.31 -27.46 -26.84
C GLN A 86 15.83 -28.87 -26.48
N TYR A 87 14.70 -29.31 -27.04
CA TYR A 87 14.19 -30.67 -26.82
C TYR A 87 15.02 -31.75 -27.53
N GLN A 88 15.67 -31.37 -28.64
CA GLN A 88 16.41 -32.29 -29.51
C GLN A 88 17.85 -32.52 -29.05
N LEU A 89 18.35 -31.73 -28.08
CA LEU A 89 19.72 -31.85 -27.58
C LEU A 89 19.74 -32.74 -26.33
N SER A 90 19.80 -34.05 -26.55
CA SER A 90 19.96 -35.06 -25.49
C SER A 90 21.39 -35.58 -25.38
N GLU A 91 22.18 -35.48 -26.44
CA GLU A 91 23.56 -35.96 -26.52
C GLU A 91 24.47 -34.86 -27.08
N LEU A 92 25.77 -34.91 -26.74
CA LEU A 92 26.73 -33.92 -27.23
C LEU A 92 26.83 -33.91 -28.77
N ALA A 93 26.70 -35.07 -29.41
CA ALA A 93 26.70 -35.17 -30.87
C ALA A 93 25.59 -34.33 -31.52
N ASN A 94 24.41 -34.22 -30.89
CA ASN A 94 23.32 -33.41 -31.43
C ASN A 94 23.65 -31.90 -31.42
N VAL A 95 24.52 -31.46 -30.51
CA VAL A 95 25.03 -30.07 -30.50
C VAL A 95 25.86 -29.82 -31.76
N TRP A 96 26.72 -30.77 -32.14
CA TRP A 96 27.54 -30.68 -33.35
C TRP A 96 26.71 -30.76 -34.63
N GLU A 97 25.71 -31.64 -34.67
CA GLU A 97 24.76 -31.71 -35.78
C GLU A 97 23.97 -30.40 -35.95
N TYR A 98 23.53 -29.80 -34.84
CA TYR A 98 22.84 -28.52 -34.87
C TYR A 98 23.75 -27.41 -35.43
N ILE A 99 25.00 -27.34 -34.95
CA ILE A 99 25.98 -26.36 -35.45
C ILE A 99 26.27 -26.59 -36.94
N ALA A 100 26.42 -27.85 -37.36
CA ALA A 100 26.64 -28.19 -38.76
C ALA A 100 25.50 -27.70 -39.65
N GLY A 101 24.24 -27.97 -39.27
CA GLY A 101 23.06 -27.48 -39.98
C GLY A 101 22.99 -25.97 -40.01
N TYR A 102 23.35 -25.30 -38.91
CA TYR A 102 23.41 -23.83 -38.86
C TYR A 102 24.47 -23.25 -39.81
N LEU A 103 25.59 -23.95 -39.97
CA LEU A 103 26.71 -23.48 -40.80
C LEU A 103 26.47 -23.65 -42.29
N GLU A 104 25.54 -24.50 -42.73
CA GLU A 104 25.24 -24.68 -44.17
C GLU A 104 24.74 -23.40 -44.84
N ASP A 105 24.20 -22.45 -44.08
CA ASP A 105 23.81 -21.13 -44.57
C ASP A 105 25.02 -20.21 -44.86
N PHE A 106 26.24 -20.64 -44.53
CA PHE A 106 27.48 -19.89 -44.71
C PHE A 106 28.34 -20.50 -45.82
N ASN A 107 28.90 -19.63 -46.67
CA ASN A 107 29.77 -20.04 -47.77
C ASN A 107 30.95 -20.89 -47.29
N GLY A 108 31.14 -22.05 -47.93
CA GLY A 108 32.25 -22.98 -47.66
C GLY A 108 31.90 -24.13 -46.71
N PHE A 109 30.68 -24.18 -46.18
CA PHE A 109 30.18 -25.24 -45.30
C PHE A 109 29.11 -26.11 -45.96
N GLU A 110 28.92 -26.01 -47.28
CA GLU A 110 27.88 -26.74 -48.00
C GLU A 110 28.05 -28.26 -47.84
N GLY A 111 26.98 -28.96 -47.44
CA GLY A 111 26.98 -30.41 -47.23
C GLY A 111 27.74 -30.89 -46.00
N LEU A 112 28.04 -30.01 -45.04
CA LEU A 112 28.67 -30.38 -43.77
C LEU A 112 27.77 -31.34 -42.96
N SER A 113 26.46 -31.09 -42.90
CA SER A 113 25.55 -31.93 -42.12
C SER A 113 25.44 -33.32 -42.73
N ASP A 114 25.41 -33.42 -44.06
CA ASP A 114 25.39 -34.70 -44.78
C ASP A 114 26.67 -35.50 -44.52
N GLN A 115 27.82 -34.85 -44.47
CA GLN A 115 29.10 -35.50 -44.14
C GLN A 115 29.12 -36.04 -42.71
N ILE A 116 28.65 -35.26 -41.73
CA ILE A 116 28.57 -35.70 -40.35
C ILE A 116 27.59 -36.87 -40.20
N ARG A 117 26.41 -36.78 -40.83
CA ARG A 117 25.35 -37.80 -40.75
C ARG A 117 25.78 -39.17 -41.28
N GLN A 118 26.82 -39.27 -42.11
CA GLN A 118 27.38 -40.56 -42.56
C GLN A 118 27.86 -41.44 -41.40
N TRP A 119 28.21 -40.83 -40.25
CA TRP A 119 28.69 -41.54 -39.08
C TRP A 119 27.65 -41.67 -37.96
N GLN A 120 26.37 -41.34 -38.20
CA GLN A 120 25.31 -41.34 -37.16
C GLN A 120 25.12 -42.69 -36.43
N TYR A 121 25.61 -43.80 -37.00
CA TYR A 121 25.55 -45.14 -36.40
C TYR A 121 26.93 -45.66 -35.94
N ALA A 122 27.95 -44.82 -35.95
CA ALA A 122 29.29 -45.17 -35.48
C ALA A 122 29.38 -44.97 -33.95
N ASP A 123 30.11 -45.83 -33.26
CA ASP A 123 30.30 -45.72 -31.80
C ASP A 123 31.08 -44.45 -31.41
N ASP A 124 31.95 -43.95 -32.30
CA ASP A 124 32.76 -42.74 -32.17
C ASP A 124 32.15 -41.52 -32.89
N PHE A 125 30.83 -41.52 -33.08
CA PHE A 125 30.11 -40.48 -33.83
C PHE A 125 30.39 -39.05 -33.35
N GLU A 126 30.33 -38.82 -32.03
CA GLU A 126 30.57 -37.50 -31.43
C GLU A 126 31.95 -36.94 -31.80
N GLU A 127 32.99 -37.75 -31.64
CA GLU A 127 34.37 -37.34 -31.92
C GLU A 127 34.56 -37.02 -33.39
N ARG A 128 34.04 -37.87 -34.29
CA ARG A 128 34.11 -37.64 -35.74
C ARG A 128 33.34 -36.40 -36.17
N ALA A 129 32.17 -36.18 -35.58
CA ALA A 129 31.36 -34.99 -35.86
C ALA A 129 32.12 -33.71 -35.48
N PHE A 130 32.72 -33.70 -34.28
CA PHE A 130 33.51 -32.57 -33.81
C PHE A 130 34.78 -32.35 -34.65
N ASP A 131 35.52 -33.41 -34.96
CA ASP A 131 36.76 -33.31 -35.76
C ASP A 131 36.49 -32.83 -37.19
N MET A 132 35.39 -33.27 -37.80
CA MET A 132 34.95 -32.77 -39.10
C MET A 132 34.57 -31.29 -39.03
N LEU A 133 33.78 -30.89 -38.03
CA LEU A 133 33.42 -29.49 -37.79
C LEU A 133 34.68 -28.62 -37.62
N LYS A 134 35.62 -29.04 -36.77
CA LYS A 134 36.89 -28.34 -36.51
C LYS A 134 37.73 -28.21 -37.78
N SER A 135 37.84 -29.28 -38.56
CA SER A 135 38.60 -29.30 -39.81
C SER A 135 38.01 -28.30 -40.82
N MET A 136 36.69 -28.25 -40.93
CA MET A 136 35.99 -27.33 -41.84
C MET A 136 36.09 -25.87 -41.39
N LEU A 137 35.98 -25.59 -40.09
CA LEU A 137 36.20 -24.26 -39.52
C LEU A 137 37.62 -23.75 -39.83
N ASN A 138 38.63 -24.59 -39.62
CA ASN A 138 40.02 -24.25 -39.90
C ASN A 138 40.28 -24.05 -41.39
N LYS A 139 39.70 -24.89 -42.26
CA LYS A 139 39.78 -24.74 -43.72
C LYS A 139 39.19 -23.41 -44.20
N CYS A 140 38.07 -22.98 -43.61
CA CYS A 140 37.39 -21.74 -43.97
C CYS A 140 37.97 -20.50 -43.25
N GLY A 141 38.91 -20.69 -42.32
CA GLY A 141 39.45 -19.62 -41.47
C GLY A 141 38.37 -18.96 -40.59
N LYS A 142 37.41 -19.76 -40.12
CA LYS A 142 36.28 -19.30 -39.30
C LYS A 142 36.35 -19.84 -37.88
N LYS A 143 35.75 -19.11 -36.95
CA LYS A 143 35.61 -19.43 -35.53
C LYS A 143 34.16 -19.23 -35.12
N LEU A 144 33.74 -19.84 -34.02
CA LEU A 144 32.35 -19.83 -33.56
C LEU A 144 32.20 -19.15 -32.20
N VAL A 145 31.15 -18.34 -32.07
CA VAL A 145 30.58 -17.99 -30.77
C VAL A 145 29.23 -18.67 -30.64
N LEU A 146 29.12 -19.60 -29.70
CA LEU A 146 27.87 -20.29 -29.38
C LEU A 146 27.09 -19.46 -28.38
N LEU A 147 25.91 -18.99 -28.79
CA LEU A 147 24.97 -18.23 -27.98
C LEU A 147 23.86 -19.18 -27.52
N MET A 148 23.99 -19.67 -26.29
CA MET A 148 23.13 -20.74 -25.77
C MET A 148 22.35 -20.26 -24.56
N ASP A 149 21.04 -20.04 -24.70
CA ASP A 149 20.21 -19.79 -23.51
C ASP A 149 19.95 -21.10 -22.73
N ASN A 150 19.64 -20.98 -21.45
CA ASN A 150 19.38 -22.11 -20.54
C ASN A 150 20.46 -23.22 -20.55
N LEU A 151 21.74 -22.85 -20.58
CA LEU A 151 22.89 -23.76 -20.61
C LEU A 151 22.88 -24.76 -19.42
N GLY A 152 22.35 -24.35 -18.27
CA GLY A 152 22.17 -25.23 -17.12
C GLY A 152 21.23 -26.40 -17.37
N ASP A 153 20.12 -26.14 -18.05
CA ASP A 153 19.12 -27.17 -18.35
C ASP A 153 19.67 -28.14 -19.41
N LEU A 154 20.51 -27.66 -20.34
CA LEU A 154 21.22 -28.52 -21.29
C LEU A 154 22.14 -29.50 -20.57
N PHE A 155 22.99 -29.03 -19.65
CA PHE A 155 23.91 -29.92 -18.93
C PHE A 155 23.21 -30.90 -18.01
N MET A 156 22.01 -30.59 -17.52
CA MET A 156 21.20 -31.54 -16.77
C MET A 156 20.60 -32.66 -17.64
N LYS A 157 20.47 -32.43 -18.95
CA LYS A 157 19.97 -33.44 -19.91
C LYS A 157 21.09 -34.35 -20.43
N LEU A 158 22.29 -33.79 -20.61
CA LEU A 158 23.45 -34.55 -21.09
C LEU A 158 23.92 -35.58 -20.07
N GLU A 159 24.43 -36.71 -20.56
CA GLU A 159 25.13 -37.67 -19.71
C GLU A 159 26.41 -37.04 -19.13
N LEU A 160 26.82 -37.47 -17.93
CA LEU A 160 27.99 -36.88 -17.26
C LEU A 160 29.28 -36.98 -18.11
N LYS A 161 29.44 -38.07 -18.89
CA LYS A 161 30.57 -38.26 -19.81
C LYS A 161 30.62 -37.16 -20.88
N ASP A 162 29.46 -36.77 -21.41
CA ASP A 162 29.31 -35.75 -22.44
C ASP A 162 29.60 -34.37 -21.87
N VAL A 163 29.20 -34.11 -20.62
CA VAL A 163 29.54 -32.85 -19.92
C VAL A 163 31.06 -32.71 -19.73
N TYR A 164 31.76 -33.80 -19.36
CA TYR A 164 33.22 -33.80 -19.27
C TYR A 164 33.88 -33.62 -20.64
N ARG A 165 33.39 -34.32 -21.66
CA ARG A 165 33.88 -34.20 -23.03
C ARG A 165 33.71 -32.78 -23.57
N PHE A 166 32.54 -32.18 -23.37
CA PHE A 166 32.27 -30.82 -23.79
C PHE A 166 33.20 -29.82 -23.10
N ARG A 167 33.45 -29.98 -21.79
CA ARG A 167 34.43 -29.17 -21.07
C ARG A 167 35.84 -29.31 -21.66
N GLU A 168 36.29 -30.54 -21.94
CA GLU A 168 37.59 -30.79 -22.54
C GLU A 168 37.74 -30.09 -23.89
N ILE A 169 36.70 -30.17 -24.73
CA ILE A 169 36.65 -29.47 -26.02
C ILE A 169 36.78 -27.96 -25.82
N LEU A 170 35.99 -27.38 -24.92
CA LEU A 170 36.04 -25.94 -24.63
C LEU A 170 37.40 -25.50 -24.03
N GLN A 171 38.11 -26.38 -23.32
CA GLN A 171 39.44 -26.11 -22.77
C GLN A 171 40.57 -26.17 -23.81
N THR A 172 40.38 -26.90 -24.91
CA THR A 172 41.47 -27.25 -25.84
C THR A 172 41.27 -26.67 -27.24
N ALA A 173 40.02 -26.50 -27.68
CA ALA A 173 39.68 -25.97 -28.99
C ALA A 173 39.57 -24.45 -28.95
N SER A 174 40.39 -23.77 -29.75
CA SER A 174 40.27 -22.31 -29.92
C SER A 174 39.21 -21.94 -30.96
N GLU A 175 38.63 -22.92 -31.65
CA GLU A 175 37.58 -22.76 -32.64
C GLU A 175 36.24 -22.31 -32.07
N ILE A 176 36.01 -22.55 -30.78
CA ILE A 176 34.71 -22.37 -30.14
C ILE A 176 34.82 -21.52 -28.89
N ARG A 177 33.96 -20.50 -28.80
CA ARG A 177 33.72 -19.73 -27.58
C ARG A 177 32.23 -19.82 -27.23
N VAL A 178 31.91 -19.83 -25.94
CA VAL A 178 30.53 -20.01 -25.47
C VAL A 178 30.13 -18.79 -24.66
N ILE A 179 28.94 -18.27 -24.93
CA ILE A 179 28.25 -17.26 -24.12
C ILE A 179 26.88 -17.86 -23.76
N GLY A 180 26.79 -18.38 -22.55
CA GLY A 180 25.60 -19.09 -22.06
C GLY A 180 24.68 -18.22 -21.22
N GLY A 181 23.37 -18.46 -21.28
CA GLY A 181 22.39 -17.97 -20.30
C GLY A 181 22.05 -19.05 -19.28
N ALA A 182 21.87 -18.70 -18.00
CA ALA A 182 21.40 -19.62 -16.96
C ALA A 182 20.48 -18.92 -15.95
N ILE A 183 19.52 -19.66 -15.38
CA ILE A 183 18.62 -19.14 -14.34
C ILE A 183 19.36 -19.03 -13.00
N HIS A 184 20.18 -20.02 -12.65
CA HIS A 184 20.86 -20.10 -11.36
C HIS A 184 22.27 -20.72 -11.48
N ILE A 185 23.08 -20.49 -10.45
CA ILE A 185 24.47 -21.00 -10.31
C ILE A 185 24.49 -22.47 -9.85
N GLY A 186 23.50 -22.89 -9.05
CA GLY A 186 23.45 -24.22 -8.43
C GLY A 186 23.42 -25.34 -9.46
N GLY A 187 24.17 -26.41 -9.24
CA GLY A 187 24.32 -27.53 -10.19
C GLY A 187 25.35 -27.32 -11.31
N LEU A 188 25.58 -26.11 -11.82
CA LEU A 188 26.57 -25.84 -12.88
C LEU A 188 27.99 -25.58 -12.33
N LEU A 189 28.06 -24.88 -11.20
CA LEU A 189 29.28 -24.32 -10.61
C LEU A 189 29.48 -24.83 -9.17
N GLU A 190 28.96 -26.01 -8.86
CA GLU A 190 29.31 -26.70 -7.62
C GLU A 190 30.72 -27.28 -7.73
N TYR A 191 31.45 -27.34 -6.62
CA TYR A 191 32.85 -27.79 -6.60
C TYR A 191 33.07 -29.16 -7.26
N GLN A 192 32.05 -30.03 -7.20
CA GLN A 192 32.11 -31.39 -7.75
C GLN A 192 31.73 -31.48 -9.24
N MET A 193 31.30 -30.38 -9.84
CA MET A 193 30.79 -30.37 -11.22
C MET A 193 31.90 -29.96 -12.20
N PRO A 194 31.88 -30.49 -13.44
CA PRO A 194 32.95 -30.26 -14.42
C PRO A 194 33.25 -28.77 -14.64
N PHE A 195 32.23 -27.93 -14.68
CA PHE A 195 32.36 -26.52 -15.02
C PHE A 195 32.68 -25.57 -13.85
N TYR A 196 33.08 -26.09 -12.68
CA TYR A 196 33.50 -25.26 -11.55
C TYR A 196 34.61 -24.26 -11.94
N GLU A 197 34.40 -22.98 -11.63
CA GLU A 197 35.29 -21.85 -11.98
C GLU A 197 35.68 -21.73 -13.47
N PHE A 198 34.91 -22.34 -14.37
CA PHE A 198 35.23 -22.36 -15.81
C PHE A 198 34.84 -21.08 -16.55
N PHE A 199 33.71 -20.47 -16.18
CA PHE A 199 33.12 -19.34 -16.91
C PHE A 199 33.41 -17.99 -16.23
N LYS A 200 33.56 -16.93 -17.02
CA LYS A 200 33.40 -15.54 -16.56
C LYS A 200 31.91 -15.28 -16.30
N ILE A 201 31.56 -15.06 -15.03
CA ILE A 201 30.18 -14.91 -14.59
C ILE A 201 29.73 -13.45 -14.70
N ILE A 202 28.68 -13.21 -15.48
CA ILE A 202 27.95 -11.93 -15.54
C ILE A 202 26.61 -12.13 -14.84
N ARG A 203 26.34 -11.38 -13.77
CA ARG A 203 25.04 -11.44 -13.08
C ARG A 203 24.16 -10.28 -13.52
N LEU A 204 22.97 -10.60 -14.04
CA LEU A 204 21.94 -9.62 -14.36
C LEU A 204 21.09 -9.39 -13.12
N GLU A 205 21.30 -8.24 -12.48
CA GLU A 205 20.50 -7.82 -11.32
C GLU A 205 19.13 -7.28 -11.77
N GLY A 206 18.37 -6.69 -10.85
CA GLY A 206 17.20 -5.87 -11.22
C GLY A 206 17.64 -4.59 -11.95
N LEU A 207 16.77 -4.02 -12.78
CA LEU A 207 17.01 -2.70 -13.36
C LEU A 207 17.08 -1.63 -12.26
N THR A 208 18.05 -0.74 -12.42
CA THR A 208 18.15 0.51 -11.65
C THR A 208 17.00 1.46 -11.97
N LYS A 209 16.84 2.54 -11.21
CA LYS A 209 15.82 3.55 -11.47
C LYS A 209 16.02 4.19 -12.85
N GLU A 210 17.27 4.47 -13.19
CA GLU A 210 17.69 5.08 -14.46
C GLU A 210 17.43 4.11 -15.62
N GLU A 211 17.82 2.84 -15.49
CA GLU A 211 17.51 1.83 -16.52
C GLU A 211 16.01 1.59 -16.68
N THR A 212 15.24 1.63 -15.58
CA THR A 212 13.78 1.48 -15.61
C THR A 212 13.14 2.65 -16.36
N LEU A 213 13.61 3.87 -16.11
CA LEU A 213 13.15 5.07 -16.83
C LEU A 213 13.42 4.95 -18.33
N HIS A 214 14.65 4.62 -18.73
CA HIS A 214 14.99 4.44 -20.15
C HIS A 214 14.14 3.35 -20.83
N LEU A 215 13.89 2.23 -20.14
CA LEU A 215 13.02 1.18 -20.65
C LEU A 215 11.59 1.70 -20.86
N ILE A 216 11.02 2.38 -19.89
CA ILE A 216 9.66 2.94 -19.94
C ILE A 216 9.55 3.97 -21.07
N GLU A 217 10.51 4.87 -21.22
CA GLU A 217 10.54 5.86 -22.30
C GLU A 217 10.58 5.19 -23.67
N LYS A 218 11.38 4.13 -23.83
CA LYS A 218 11.45 3.38 -25.08
C LYS A 218 10.14 2.65 -25.38
N LEU A 219 9.53 2.01 -24.37
CA LEU A 219 8.22 1.37 -24.52
C LEU A 219 7.13 2.38 -24.89
N ALA A 220 7.20 3.59 -24.34
CA ALA A 220 6.29 4.68 -24.67
C ALA A 220 6.45 5.14 -26.12
N GLU A 221 7.69 5.30 -26.58
CA GLU A 221 7.99 5.67 -27.95
C GLU A 221 7.43 4.64 -28.95
N LEU A 222 7.60 3.34 -28.67
CA LEU A 222 7.09 2.27 -29.53
C LEU A 222 5.56 2.21 -29.58
N LYS A 223 4.88 2.67 -28.52
CA LYS A 223 3.42 2.79 -28.48
C LYS A 223 2.89 4.13 -28.98
N SER A 224 3.76 5.06 -29.40
CA SER A 224 3.40 6.45 -29.73
C SER A 224 2.74 7.19 -28.54
N GLU A 225 3.13 6.85 -27.31
CA GLU A 225 2.58 7.40 -26.06
C GLU A 225 3.64 8.17 -25.24
N LYS A 226 4.67 8.67 -25.93
CA LYS A 226 5.83 9.34 -25.33
C LYS A 226 5.43 10.58 -24.52
N ASP A 227 4.49 11.37 -25.03
CA ASP A 227 4.07 12.61 -24.39
C ASP A 227 3.27 12.35 -23.11
N LYS A 228 2.38 11.34 -23.11
CA LYS A 228 1.66 10.92 -21.91
C LYS A 228 2.63 10.49 -20.83
N ILE A 229 3.58 9.62 -21.17
CA ILE A 229 4.57 9.10 -20.21
C ILE A 229 5.44 10.20 -19.60
N LYS A 230 5.87 11.18 -20.40
CA LYS A 230 6.58 12.35 -19.88
C LYS A 230 5.75 13.09 -18.84
N GLN A 231 4.47 13.35 -19.14
CA GLN A 231 3.55 13.97 -18.19
C GLN A 231 3.43 13.14 -16.89
N ILE A 232 3.32 11.81 -16.99
CA ILE A 232 3.27 10.92 -15.80
C ILE A 232 4.52 11.05 -14.93
N ILE A 233 5.69 11.07 -15.57
CA ILE A 233 6.97 11.14 -14.88
C ILE A 233 7.14 12.50 -14.20
N ASP A 234 6.71 13.58 -14.86
CA ASP A 234 6.80 14.94 -14.34
C ASP A 234 5.82 15.18 -13.17
N GLU A 235 4.58 14.70 -13.30
CA GLU A 235 3.53 14.86 -12.28
C GLU A 235 3.71 13.90 -11.09
N SER A 236 4.27 12.71 -11.31
CA SER A 236 4.34 11.64 -10.31
C SER A 236 5.61 10.80 -10.46
N PRO A 237 6.80 11.38 -10.21
CA PRO A 237 8.08 10.69 -10.37
C PRO A 237 8.23 9.46 -9.46
N GLY A 238 7.49 9.41 -8.34
CA GLY A 238 7.44 8.26 -7.44
C GLY A 238 6.90 6.99 -8.08
N ARG A 239 6.05 7.09 -9.12
CA ARG A 239 5.45 5.92 -9.78
C ARG A 239 6.48 5.04 -10.48
N VAL A 240 7.53 5.63 -11.04
CA VAL A 240 8.62 4.86 -11.67
C VAL A 240 9.30 3.99 -10.64
N GLU A 241 9.57 4.54 -9.45
CA GLU A 241 10.17 3.80 -8.35
C GLU A 241 9.21 2.73 -7.81
N THR A 242 7.92 3.05 -7.66
CA THR A 242 6.90 2.07 -7.27
C THR A 242 6.85 0.92 -8.27
N LEU A 243 6.83 1.19 -9.58
CA LEU A 243 6.85 0.17 -10.62
C LEU A 243 8.12 -0.69 -10.52
N ARG A 244 9.29 -0.08 -10.34
CA ARG A 244 10.56 -0.80 -10.17
C ARG A 244 10.54 -1.71 -8.94
N VAL A 245 10.05 -1.22 -7.80
CA VAL A 245 9.93 -2.01 -6.56
C VAL A 245 8.92 -3.14 -6.72
N LEU A 246 7.76 -2.88 -7.33
CA LEU A 246 6.74 -3.90 -7.55
C LEU A 246 7.24 -5.03 -8.46
N THR A 247 7.99 -4.66 -9.49
CA THR A 247 8.51 -5.60 -10.50
C THR A 247 9.86 -6.20 -10.12
N GLY A 248 10.45 -5.81 -8.98
CA GLY A 248 11.83 -6.19 -8.59
C GLY A 248 12.89 -5.74 -9.61
N GLY A 249 12.57 -4.77 -10.47
CA GLY A 249 13.40 -4.33 -11.59
C GLY A 249 13.45 -5.33 -12.75
N VAL A 250 12.53 -6.29 -12.87
CA VAL A 250 12.56 -7.29 -13.95
C VAL A 250 12.04 -6.69 -15.24
N PRO A 251 12.85 -6.58 -16.33
CA PRO A 251 12.44 -5.95 -17.59
C PRO A 251 11.12 -6.49 -18.15
N ARG A 252 10.94 -7.81 -18.19
CA ARG A 252 9.70 -8.43 -18.69
C ARG A 252 8.48 -8.06 -17.83
N THR A 253 8.62 -8.07 -16.50
CA THR A 253 7.53 -7.68 -15.59
C THR A 253 7.22 -6.19 -15.71
N ILE A 254 8.23 -5.33 -15.83
CA ILE A 254 8.07 -3.89 -16.12
C ILE A 254 7.30 -3.69 -17.41
N ALA A 255 7.67 -4.40 -18.48
CA ALA A 255 7.01 -4.29 -19.77
C ALA A 255 5.54 -4.75 -19.73
N ILE A 256 5.22 -5.78 -18.94
CA ILE A 256 3.85 -6.22 -18.69
C ILE A 256 3.06 -5.15 -17.91
N MET A 257 3.64 -4.64 -16.82
CA MET A 257 3.00 -3.64 -15.95
C MET A 257 2.98 -2.23 -16.55
N PHE A 258 3.75 -1.97 -17.60
CA PHE A 258 3.75 -0.69 -18.33
C PHE A 258 2.36 -0.32 -18.84
N GLY A 259 1.49 -1.31 -19.09
CA GLY A 259 0.07 -1.07 -19.39
C GLY A 259 -0.67 -0.31 -18.29
N ILE A 260 -0.51 -0.67 -17.00
CA ILE A 260 -1.08 0.11 -15.87
C ILE A 260 -0.44 1.49 -15.83
N PHE A 261 0.86 1.59 -16.14
CA PHE A 261 1.57 2.85 -16.07
C PHE A 261 1.05 3.91 -17.06
N LEU A 262 0.56 3.49 -18.23
CA LEU A 262 -0.01 4.42 -19.23
C LEU A 262 -1.38 4.99 -18.87
N ASP A 263 -2.14 4.32 -17.98
CA ASP A 263 -3.52 4.69 -17.71
C ASP A 263 -3.63 5.65 -16.51
N HIS A 264 -3.41 6.91 -16.84
CA HIS A 264 -3.28 8.02 -15.88
C HIS A 264 -4.62 8.52 -15.33
N GLN A 265 -5.74 8.17 -15.97
CA GLN A 265 -7.04 8.84 -15.73
C GLN A 265 -8.28 7.92 -15.69
N HIS A 266 -8.20 6.65 -16.08
CA HIS A 266 -9.41 5.84 -16.17
C HIS A 266 -9.87 5.23 -14.84
N GLU A 267 -11.20 5.25 -14.66
CA GLU A 267 -11.95 4.56 -13.59
C GLU A 267 -11.81 3.02 -13.62
N GLY A 268 -11.08 2.47 -14.60
CA GLY A 268 -10.87 1.05 -14.87
C GLY A 268 -9.54 0.47 -14.36
N ALA A 269 -8.77 1.21 -13.56
CA ALA A 269 -7.44 0.77 -13.08
C ALA A 269 -7.39 -0.65 -12.47
N MET A 270 -8.52 -1.13 -11.95
CA MET A 270 -8.65 -2.47 -11.40
C MET A 270 -8.92 -3.51 -12.48
N ASP A 271 -9.72 -3.20 -13.50
CA ASP A 271 -9.85 -4.03 -14.70
C ASP A 271 -8.50 -4.13 -15.43
N ASP A 272 -7.69 -3.07 -15.43
CA ASP A 272 -6.30 -3.10 -15.91
C ASP A 272 -5.40 -3.98 -15.05
N LEU A 273 -5.55 -3.91 -13.73
CA LEU A 273 -4.85 -4.80 -12.82
C LEU A 273 -5.24 -6.26 -13.06
N TYR A 274 -6.53 -6.55 -13.29
CA TYR A 274 -7.01 -7.88 -13.69
C TYR A 274 -6.41 -8.33 -15.02
N ARG A 275 -6.44 -7.47 -16.05
CA ARG A 275 -5.80 -7.75 -17.35
C ARG A 275 -4.31 -8.04 -17.20
N ILE A 276 -3.60 -7.28 -16.37
CA ILE A 276 -2.16 -7.44 -16.16
C ILE A 276 -1.84 -8.66 -15.30
N MET A 277 -2.68 -9.02 -14.35
CA MET A 277 -2.56 -10.31 -13.68
C MET A 277 -2.73 -11.48 -14.64
N ASP A 278 -3.67 -11.40 -15.59
CA ASP A 278 -3.82 -12.45 -16.60
C ASP A 278 -2.59 -12.53 -17.49
N LEU A 279 -2.04 -11.38 -17.93
CA LEU A 279 -0.79 -11.34 -18.69
C LEU A 279 0.41 -11.85 -17.90
N ALA A 280 0.49 -11.59 -16.60
CA ALA A 280 1.58 -12.02 -15.73
C ALA A 280 1.40 -13.44 -15.16
N THR A 281 0.20 -14.03 -15.26
CA THR A 281 -0.08 -15.37 -14.72
C THR A 281 0.85 -16.44 -15.25
N PRO A 282 1.14 -16.53 -16.57
CA PRO A 282 2.09 -17.49 -17.09
C PRO A 282 3.47 -17.34 -16.41
N LEU A 283 3.96 -16.10 -16.25
CA LEU A 283 5.26 -15.83 -15.65
C LEU A 283 5.37 -16.37 -14.21
N TYR A 284 4.43 -16.01 -13.32
CA TYR A 284 4.51 -16.42 -11.92
C TYR A 284 4.12 -17.88 -11.69
N LYS A 285 3.21 -18.41 -12.50
CA LYS A 285 2.87 -19.83 -12.45
C LYS A 285 4.07 -20.69 -12.80
N HIS A 286 4.73 -20.43 -13.93
CA HIS A 286 5.91 -21.20 -14.33
C HIS A 286 7.03 -21.11 -13.28
N ARG A 287 7.28 -19.92 -12.71
CA ARG A 287 8.28 -19.78 -11.64
C ARG A 287 7.93 -20.56 -10.38
N MET A 288 6.65 -20.66 -10.05
CA MET A 288 6.22 -21.47 -8.91
C MET A 288 6.36 -22.97 -9.23
N ASP A 289 5.98 -23.39 -10.44
CA ASP A 289 6.03 -24.78 -10.88
C ASP A 289 7.48 -25.31 -11.00
N ASP A 290 8.45 -24.46 -11.37
CA ASP A 290 9.87 -24.83 -11.42
C ASP A 290 10.48 -25.09 -10.03
N LEU A 291 9.87 -24.59 -8.96
CA LEU A 291 10.42 -24.77 -7.62
C LEU A 291 10.18 -26.21 -7.14
N PRO A 292 11.16 -26.83 -6.46
CA PRO A 292 10.93 -28.07 -5.72
C PRO A 292 9.76 -27.96 -4.74
N VAL A 293 9.03 -29.05 -4.50
CA VAL A 293 7.80 -29.08 -3.67
C VAL A 293 7.98 -28.41 -2.30
N GLN A 294 9.13 -28.62 -1.64
CA GLN A 294 9.40 -27.98 -0.36
C GLN A 294 9.58 -26.46 -0.48
N LEU A 295 10.23 -25.99 -1.55
CA LEU A 295 10.41 -24.57 -1.85
C LEU A 295 9.09 -23.92 -2.26
N GLN A 296 8.22 -24.60 -3.01
CA GLN A 296 6.85 -24.15 -3.28
C GLN A 296 6.08 -23.89 -1.98
N LYS A 297 6.17 -24.81 -1.00
CA LYS A 297 5.50 -24.63 0.30
C LYS A 297 6.03 -23.43 1.09
N ILE A 298 7.33 -23.18 1.03
CA ILE A 298 7.93 -22.00 1.67
C ILE A 298 7.48 -20.73 0.93
N MET A 299 7.49 -20.77 -0.40
CA MET A 299 7.11 -19.64 -1.24
C MET A 299 5.63 -19.27 -1.09
N ASP A 300 4.71 -20.24 -0.97
CA ASP A 300 3.30 -20.00 -0.63
C ASP A 300 3.18 -19.20 0.67
N ALA A 301 3.92 -19.62 1.71
CA ALA A 301 3.88 -18.97 3.00
C ALA A 301 4.43 -17.54 2.95
N VAL A 302 5.52 -17.29 2.21
CA VAL A 302 6.08 -15.93 2.02
C VAL A 302 5.13 -15.08 1.15
N ALA A 303 4.58 -15.62 0.07
CA ALA A 303 3.69 -14.91 -0.86
C ALA A 303 2.39 -14.42 -0.21
N ARG A 304 1.88 -15.16 0.77
CA ARG A 304 0.72 -14.76 1.57
C ARG A 304 0.98 -13.58 2.51
N HIS A 305 2.24 -13.18 2.72
CA HIS A 305 2.59 -12.07 3.61
C HIS A 305 3.16 -10.92 2.78
N TRP A 306 2.44 -9.79 2.80
CA TRP A 306 2.96 -8.57 2.22
C TRP A 306 4.13 -8.03 3.06
N GLU A 307 3.97 -7.94 4.37
CA GLU A 307 5.04 -7.48 5.24
C GLU A 307 6.16 -8.55 5.37
N PRO A 308 7.42 -8.12 5.61
CA PRO A 308 8.53 -9.05 5.81
C PRO A 308 8.25 -10.05 6.92
N ILE A 309 8.46 -11.36 6.65
CA ILE A 309 8.13 -12.43 7.60
C ILE A 309 9.40 -13.05 8.20
N SER A 310 9.36 -13.36 9.49
CA SER A 310 10.50 -13.98 10.20
C SER A 310 10.58 -15.50 9.97
N VAL A 311 11.78 -16.08 10.13
CA VAL A 311 11.98 -17.55 10.08
C VAL A 311 11.12 -18.26 11.12
N LYS A 312 10.92 -17.67 12.31
CA LYS A 312 10.12 -18.24 13.39
C LYS A 312 8.65 -18.38 13.00
N GLU A 313 8.08 -17.32 12.41
CA GLU A 313 6.68 -17.34 11.95
C GLU A 313 6.50 -18.26 10.75
N LEU A 314 7.44 -18.25 9.80
CA LEU A 314 7.45 -19.18 8.68
C LEU A 314 7.52 -20.63 9.15
N ALA A 315 8.34 -20.95 10.16
CA ALA A 315 8.44 -22.30 10.72
C ALA A 315 7.09 -22.76 11.32
N GLN A 316 6.39 -21.87 12.02
CA GLN A 316 5.06 -22.16 12.57
C GLN A 316 4.03 -22.43 11.45
N LYS A 317 4.01 -21.60 10.40
CA LYS A 317 3.04 -21.71 9.29
C LYS A 317 3.33 -22.90 8.38
N THR A 318 4.60 -23.14 8.06
CA THR A 318 5.01 -24.23 7.14
C THR A 318 5.20 -25.57 7.83
N ARG A 319 5.34 -25.59 9.16
CA ARG A 319 5.71 -26.77 9.96
C ARG A 319 7.06 -27.38 9.52
N ILE A 320 7.97 -26.56 9.01
CA ILE A 320 9.34 -26.95 8.63
C ILE A 320 10.29 -26.50 9.74
N ALA A 321 11.28 -27.32 10.09
CA ALA A 321 12.28 -26.98 11.08
C ALA A 321 13.09 -25.73 10.67
N SER A 322 13.33 -24.81 11.60
CA SER A 322 13.97 -23.51 11.33
C SER A 322 15.34 -23.61 10.66
N LYS A 323 16.12 -24.66 10.97
CA LYS A 323 17.45 -24.90 10.35
C LYS A 323 17.31 -25.17 8.85
N THR A 324 16.43 -26.09 8.49
CA THR A 324 16.13 -26.42 7.08
C THR A 324 15.52 -25.21 6.36
N LEU A 325 14.59 -24.53 7.00
CA LEU A 325 13.96 -23.34 6.46
C LEU A 325 14.98 -22.22 6.17
N SER A 326 15.94 -21.99 7.06
CA SER A 326 17.00 -20.99 6.86
C SER A 326 17.90 -21.33 5.67
N ALA A 327 18.25 -22.62 5.50
CA ALA A 327 19.04 -23.06 4.35
C ALA A 327 18.26 -22.88 3.03
N GLN A 328 16.97 -23.22 3.02
CA GLN A 328 16.11 -23.06 1.85
C GLN A 328 15.83 -21.58 1.52
N LEU A 329 15.65 -20.71 2.52
CA LEU A 329 15.51 -19.27 2.31
C LEU A 329 16.79 -18.64 1.74
N ASN A 330 17.97 -19.06 2.20
CA ASN A 330 19.23 -18.64 1.60
C ASN A 330 19.35 -19.11 0.14
N ASN A 331 18.78 -20.28 -0.21
CA ASN A 331 18.72 -20.74 -1.60
C ASN A 331 17.81 -19.82 -2.44
N LEU A 332 16.60 -19.53 -1.96
CA LEU A 332 15.68 -18.60 -2.62
C LEU A 332 16.28 -17.19 -2.77
N GLU A 333 17.07 -16.74 -1.79
CA GLU A 333 17.81 -15.46 -1.82
C GLU A 333 18.88 -15.48 -2.93
N ARG A 334 19.65 -16.56 -3.04
CA ARG A 334 20.64 -16.74 -4.12
C ARG A 334 20.02 -16.83 -5.52
N GLN A 335 18.78 -17.32 -5.61
CA GLN A 335 17.98 -17.33 -6.84
C GLN A 335 17.29 -15.99 -7.10
N GLU A 336 17.52 -14.98 -6.25
CA GLU A 336 16.91 -13.65 -6.29
C GLU A 336 15.38 -13.64 -6.15
N LEU A 337 14.76 -14.73 -5.69
CA LEU A 337 13.30 -14.78 -5.53
C LEU A 337 12.84 -14.06 -4.26
N VAL A 338 13.68 -14.04 -3.22
CA VAL A 338 13.41 -13.35 -1.95
C VAL A 338 14.54 -12.40 -1.58
N ILE A 339 14.19 -11.30 -0.93
CA ILE A 339 15.13 -10.36 -0.29
C ILE A 339 15.13 -10.65 1.22
N LYS A 340 16.32 -10.56 1.79
CA LYS A 340 16.57 -10.71 3.21
C LYS A 340 16.83 -9.33 3.83
N ASN A 341 16.01 -8.98 4.80
CA ASN A 341 16.15 -7.74 5.53
C ASN A 341 16.77 -8.01 6.90
N ASP A 342 17.77 -7.21 7.24
CA ASP A 342 18.28 -7.14 8.60
C ASP A 342 17.29 -6.38 9.48
N THR A 343 17.13 -6.84 10.71
CA THR A 343 16.36 -6.11 11.74
C THR A 343 17.31 -5.56 12.79
N ALA A 344 16.80 -4.71 13.67
CA ALA A 344 17.55 -4.26 14.86
C ALA A 344 17.96 -5.41 15.81
N THR A 345 17.46 -6.62 15.57
CA THR A 345 17.79 -7.84 16.31
C THR A 345 18.57 -8.84 15.44
N LYS A 346 19.08 -9.92 16.04
CA LYS A 346 19.69 -11.03 15.29
C LYS A 346 18.72 -11.77 14.35
N ASN A 347 17.41 -11.53 14.47
CA ASN A 347 16.41 -12.19 13.65
C ASN A 347 16.31 -11.50 12.29
N LYS A 348 16.39 -12.29 11.22
CA LYS A 348 16.24 -11.78 9.86
C LYS A 348 14.81 -12.00 9.36
N THR A 349 14.32 -11.08 8.54
CA THR A 349 13.02 -11.18 7.88
C THR A 349 13.19 -11.32 6.38
N TYR A 350 12.20 -11.90 5.72
CA TYR A 350 12.26 -12.23 4.30
C TYR A 350 11.01 -11.71 3.60
N LEU A 351 11.18 -11.24 2.38
CA LEU A 351 10.10 -10.79 1.49
C LEU A 351 10.35 -11.29 0.07
N ILE A 352 9.32 -11.41 -0.75
CA ILE A 352 9.52 -11.68 -2.18
C ILE A 352 10.13 -10.44 -2.84
N LYS A 353 11.16 -10.63 -3.68
CA LYS A 353 11.83 -9.56 -4.44
C LYS A 353 10.85 -8.81 -5.34
N GLU A 354 10.09 -9.53 -6.16
CA GLU A 354 9.00 -8.97 -6.97
C GLU A 354 7.70 -8.90 -6.17
N ARG A 355 7.37 -7.72 -5.63
CA ARG A 355 6.14 -7.53 -4.85
C ARG A 355 4.87 -7.81 -5.65
N PHE A 356 4.91 -7.66 -6.97
CA PHE A 356 3.79 -7.98 -7.85
C PHE A 356 3.47 -9.49 -7.84
N TRP A 357 4.44 -10.36 -7.51
CA TRP A 357 4.17 -11.78 -7.27
C TRP A 357 3.29 -11.97 -6.01
N ASN A 358 3.54 -11.24 -4.92
CA ASN A 358 2.63 -11.27 -3.76
C ASN A 358 1.20 -10.90 -4.17
N ILE A 359 1.05 -9.85 -5.00
CA ILE A 359 -0.25 -9.37 -5.48
C ILE A 359 -0.96 -10.48 -6.25
N TRP A 360 -0.32 -11.02 -7.29
CA TRP A 360 -0.85 -12.13 -8.09
C TRP A 360 -1.27 -13.32 -7.22
N TYR A 361 -0.43 -13.68 -6.24
CA TYR A 361 -0.67 -14.82 -5.35
C TYR A 361 -1.87 -14.58 -4.43
N LEU A 362 -1.92 -13.41 -3.78
CA LEU A 362 -3.01 -13.03 -2.87
C LEU A 362 -4.34 -12.93 -3.61
N MET A 363 -4.33 -12.45 -4.85
CA MET A 363 -5.54 -12.38 -5.67
C MET A 363 -6.07 -13.75 -6.07
N ARG A 364 -5.20 -14.69 -6.47
CA ARG A 364 -5.63 -16.05 -6.84
C ARG A 364 -5.97 -16.96 -5.66
N TYR A 365 -5.19 -16.89 -4.58
CA TYR A 365 -5.24 -17.90 -3.50
C TYR A 365 -5.65 -17.35 -2.13
N GLY A 366 -5.81 -16.03 -2.00
CA GLY A 366 -6.39 -15.45 -0.78
C GLY A 366 -7.89 -15.78 -0.70
N ARG A 367 -8.40 -15.94 0.51
CA ARG A 367 -9.84 -16.16 0.75
C ARG A 367 -10.65 -14.87 0.52
N LYS A 368 -11.98 -14.96 0.53
CA LYS A 368 -12.87 -13.80 0.30
C LYS A 368 -12.71 -12.73 1.39
N ASP A 369 -12.45 -13.13 2.63
CA ASP A 369 -12.24 -12.24 3.78
C ASP A 369 -10.78 -12.12 4.21
N ASP A 370 -9.84 -12.42 3.31
CA ASP A 370 -8.42 -12.41 3.64
C ASP A 370 -7.96 -10.96 3.86
N LYS A 371 -7.75 -10.57 5.12
CA LYS A 371 -7.21 -9.23 5.47
C LYS A 371 -5.96 -8.90 4.66
N MET A 372 -5.17 -9.91 4.28
CA MET A 372 -3.99 -9.75 3.44
C MET A 372 -4.31 -9.21 2.05
N LYS A 373 -5.46 -9.56 1.46
CA LYS A 373 -5.94 -8.99 0.17
C LYS A 373 -6.19 -7.50 0.27
N ILE A 374 -6.79 -7.05 1.38
CA ILE A 374 -7.04 -5.63 1.61
C ILE A 374 -5.72 -4.90 1.83
N ILE A 375 -4.83 -5.46 2.67
CA ILE A 375 -3.54 -4.86 3.02
C ILE A 375 -2.69 -4.55 1.78
N TRP A 376 -2.50 -5.50 0.86
CA TRP A 376 -1.64 -5.22 -0.30
C TRP A 376 -2.28 -4.18 -1.22
N LEU A 377 -3.61 -4.19 -1.39
CA LEU A 377 -4.28 -3.28 -2.30
C LEU A 377 -4.26 -1.85 -1.76
N VAL A 378 -4.39 -1.68 -0.44
CA VAL A 378 -4.11 -0.42 0.27
C VAL A 378 -2.69 0.05 -0.03
N ARG A 379 -1.68 -0.80 0.20
CA ARG A 379 -0.27 -0.46 -0.03
C ARG A 379 0.05 -0.14 -1.49
N PHE A 380 -0.57 -0.87 -2.41
CA PHE A 380 -0.44 -0.60 -3.84
C PHE A 380 -1.02 0.77 -4.18
N LEU A 381 -2.24 1.07 -3.74
CA LEU A 381 -2.88 2.36 -4.00
C LEU A 381 -2.12 3.52 -3.36
N GLU A 382 -1.65 3.38 -2.12
CA GLU A 382 -0.82 4.37 -1.41
C GLU A 382 0.51 4.66 -2.11
N SER A 383 1.11 3.64 -2.75
CA SER A 383 2.40 3.79 -3.44
C SER A 383 2.26 4.18 -4.92
N TRP A 384 1.14 3.84 -5.56
CA TRP A 384 0.93 4.03 -6.98
C TRP A 384 0.17 5.32 -7.31
N SER A 385 -0.79 5.71 -6.47
CA SER A 385 -1.71 6.81 -6.77
C SER A 385 -1.36 8.06 -5.97
N SER A 386 -1.49 9.23 -6.60
CA SER A 386 -1.43 10.50 -5.86
C SER A 386 -2.67 10.69 -4.98
N THR A 387 -2.61 11.64 -4.04
CA THR A 387 -3.75 11.96 -3.18
C THR A 387 -4.96 12.42 -3.99
N GLU A 388 -4.73 13.20 -5.05
CA GLU A 388 -5.75 13.71 -5.96
C GLU A 388 -6.42 12.57 -6.75
N GLU A 389 -5.64 11.60 -7.23
CA GLU A 389 -6.15 10.43 -7.93
C GLU A 389 -6.97 9.52 -7.03
N LEU A 390 -6.50 9.28 -5.80
CA LEU A 390 -7.27 8.54 -4.80
C LEU A 390 -8.61 9.21 -4.52
N GLN A 391 -8.63 10.55 -4.43
CA GLN A 391 -9.87 11.29 -4.28
C GLN A 391 -10.82 11.08 -5.46
N MET A 392 -10.35 11.26 -6.70
CA MET A 392 -11.18 11.04 -7.90
C MET A 392 -11.74 9.61 -7.98
N ARG A 393 -10.93 8.61 -7.61
CA ARG A 393 -11.35 7.20 -7.57
C ARG A 393 -12.44 6.94 -6.53
N ILE A 394 -12.31 7.50 -5.33
CA ILE A 394 -13.32 7.39 -4.28
C ILE A 394 -14.63 8.05 -4.72
N GLU A 395 -14.54 9.20 -5.39
CA GLU A 395 -15.71 9.90 -5.92
C GLU A 395 -16.47 9.05 -6.94
N SER A 396 -15.77 8.51 -7.94
CA SER A 396 -16.34 7.59 -8.93
C SER A 396 -16.94 6.34 -8.29
N PHE A 397 -16.24 5.73 -7.31
CA PHE A 397 -16.74 4.57 -6.59
C PHE A 397 -18.07 4.86 -5.88
N VAL A 398 -18.15 5.99 -5.16
CA VAL A 398 -19.37 6.40 -4.44
C VAL A 398 -20.53 6.64 -5.41
N GLU A 399 -20.28 7.23 -6.58
CA GLU A 399 -21.32 7.42 -7.60
C GLU A 399 -21.83 6.09 -8.17
N LYS A 400 -20.93 5.15 -8.48
CA LYS A 400 -21.31 3.85 -9.03
C LYS A 400 -22.06 2.98 -8.03
N VAL A 401 -21.71 3.05 -6.74
CA VAL A 401 -22.47 2.41 -5.66
C VAL A 401 -23.90 2.96 -5.61
N LYS A 402 -24.07 4.28 -5.69
CA LYS A 402 -25.40 4.92 -5.71
C LYS A 402 -26.22 4.56 -6.94
N LYS A 403 -25.58 4.32 -8.09
CA LYS A 403 -26.22 3.89 -9.34
C LYS A 403 -26.45 2.37 -9.43
N THR A 404 -26.02 1.58 -8.45
CA THR A 404 -26.04 0.10 -8.47
C THR A 404 -25.29 -0.54 -9.64
N ASP A 405 -24.27 0.12 -10.17
CA ASP A 405 -23.46 -0.34 -11.31
C ASP A 405 -22.34 -1.34 -10.91
N ILE A 406 -22.26 -1.75 -9.64
CA ILE A 406 -21.15 -2.55 -9.09
C ILE A 406 -21.70 -3.74 -8.31
N SER A 407 -21.02 -4.89 -8.39
CA SER A 407 -21.35 -6.10 -7.64
C SER A 407 -21.11 -5.97 -6.12
N GLU A 408 -21.89 -6.68 -5.30
CA GLU A 408 -21.73 -6.67 -3.83
C GLU A 408 -20.34 -7.14 -3.36
N GLU A 409 -19.67 -7.98 -4.16
CA GLU A 409 -18.31 -8.44 -3.88
C GLU A 409 -17.27 -7.33 -4.07
N GLN A 410 -17.38 -6.56 -5.15
CA GLN A 410 -16.54 -5.39 -5.38
C GLN A 410 -16.77 -4.32 -4.31
N ILE A 411 -18.03 -4.05 -3.93
CA ILE A 411 -18.34 -3.07 -2.87
C ILE A 411 -17.62 -3.43 -1.57
N ARG A 412 -17.69 -4.68 -1.11
CA ARG A 412 -16.99 -5.12 0.11
C ARG A 412 -15.48 -4.96 0.02
N LEU A 413 -14.87 -5.33 -1.11
CA LEU A 413 -13.43 -5.22 -1.30
C LEU A 413 -12.97 -3.76 -1.28
N TYR A 414 -13.58 -2.90 -2.10
CA TYR A 414 -13.23 -1.48 -2.16
C TYR A 414 -13.54 -0.75 -0.87
N ALA A 415 -14.63 -1.13 -0.20
CA ALA A 415 -14.94 -0.59 1.12
C ALA A 415 -13.81 -0.84 2.09
N GLY A 416 -13.42 -2.10 2.27
CA GLY A 416 -12.31 -2.44 3.18
C GLY A 416 -11.00 -1.76 2.81
N VAL A 417 -10.73 -1.56 1.52
CA VAL A 417 -9.51 -0.88 1.04
C VAL A 417 -9.56 0.61 1.35
N TYR A 418 -10.60 1.31 0.89
CA TYR A 418 -10.67 2.76 1.05
C TYR A 418 -10.83 3.18 2.50
N THR A 419 -11.51 2.39 3.34
CA THR A 419 -11.55 2.67 4.79
C THR A 419 -10.20 2.44 5.48
N SER A 420 -9.33 1.59 4.91
CA SER A 420 -8.02 1.27 5.48
C SER A 420 -6.89 2.20 4.99
N LEU A 421 -7.14 3.10 4.04
CA LEU A 421 -6.15 4.06 3.56
C LEU A 421 -5.81 5.09 4.65
N GLN A 422 -4.52 5.22 4.97
CA GLN A 422 -4.08 6.09 6.07
C GLN A 422 -4.11 7.57 5.68
N THR A 423 -3.82 7.87 4.42
CA THR A 423 -3.55 9.23 3.90
C THR A 423 -4.73 9.83 3.12
N LEU A 424 -5.96 9.65 3.60
CA LEU A 424 -7.14 10.18 2.93
C LEU A 424 -7.52 11.60 3.40
N PRO A 425 -7.81 12.52 2.46
CA PRO A 425 -8.45 13.78 2.79
C PRO A 425 -9.81 13.58 3.46
N LEU A 426 -10.16 14.49 4.36
CA LEU A 426 -11.46 14.50 5.06
C LEU A 426 -12.65 14.46 4.10
N SER A 427 -12.56 15.17 2.97
CA SER A 427 -13.59 15.19 1.92
C SER A 427 -13.90 13.78 1.39
N SER A 428 -12.88 12.95 1.18
CA SER A 428 -13.02 11.58 0.69
C SER A 428 -13.64 10.67 1.75
N ARG A 429 -13.22 10.80 3.03
CA ARG A 429 -13.82 10.03 4.14
C ARG A 429 -15.31 10.34 4.32
N LEU A 430 -15.69 11.62 4.21
CA LEU A 430 -17.09 12.04 4.24
C LEU A 430 -17.91 11.41 3.10
N LYS A 431 -17.36 11.33 1.89
CA LYS A 431 -18.03 10.71 0.75
C LYS A 431 -18.24 9.21 0.97
N LEU A 432 -17.24 8.48 1.47
CA LEU A 432 -17.38 7.06 1.83
C LEU A 432 -18.45 6.85 2.91
N LYS A 433 -18.54 7.75 3.88
CA LYS A 433 -19.58 7.68 4.92
C LYS A 433 -21.01 7.78 4.36
N THR A 434 -21.20 8.45 3.23
CA THR A 434 -22.54 8.53 2.60
C THR A 434 -23.06 7.18 2.10
N ILE A 435 -22.18 6.20 1.90
CA ILE A 435 -22.51 4.85 1.44
C ILE A 435 -22.15 3.78 2.49
N GLU A 436 -21.94 4.17 3.75
CA GLU A 436 -21.54 3.29 4.86
C GLU A 436 -22.52 2.12 5.07
N LYS A 437 -23.82 2.37 4.89
CA LYS A 437 -24.88 1.37 5.02
C LYS A 437 -24.78 0.30 3.93
N GLU A 438 -24.47 0.73 2.71
CA GLU A 438 -24.30 -0.11 1.52
C GLU A 438 -22.99 -0.91 1.59
N MET A 439 -21.93 -0.32 2.16
CA MET A 439 -20.61 -0.94 2.31
C MET A 439 -20.55 -2.01 3.40
N ARG A 440 -21.43 -1.95 4.41
CA ARG A 440 -21.37 -2.76 5.64
C ARG A 440 -19.99 -2.70 6.35
N HIS A 441 -19.25 -1.61 6.15
CA HIS A 441 -17.97 -1.32 6.78
C HIS A 441 -18.07 0.05 7.43
N GLU A 442 -17.71 0.15 8.72
CA GLU A 442 -17.64 1.44 9.40
C GLU A 442 -16.42 2.23 8.93
N VAL A 443 -16.63 3.51 8.66
CA VAL A 443 -15.54 4.45 8.39
C VAL A 443 -15.13 5.09 9.71
N GLU A 444 -14.03 4.60 10.29
CA GLU A 444 -13.44 5.24 11.46
C GLU A 444 -12.92 6.64 11.09
N MET A 445 -13.26 7.64 11.90
CA MET A 445 -12.78 9.01 11.76
C MET A 445 -12.11 9.41 13.06
N SER A 446 -10.99 10.13 12.96
CA SER A 446 -10.33 10.68 14.14
C SER A 446 -11.18 11.77 14.79
N ASP A 447 -10.90 12.12 16.04
CA ASP A 447 -11.58 13.21 16.75
C ASP A 447 -11.50 14.55 16.00
N ASP A 448 -10.35 14.80 15.36
CA ASP A 448 -10.09 15.98 14.54
C ASP A 448 -10.97 16.00 13.28
N GLU A 449 -11.15 14.85 12.66
CA GLU A 449 -11.97 14.67 11.47
C GLU A 449 -13.47 14.71 11.78
N LEU A 450 -13.88 14.10 12.90
CA LEU A 450 -15.25 14.18 13.43
C LEU A 450 -15.61 15.64 13.71
N TYR A 451 -14.71 16.39 14.33
CA TYR A 451 -14.87 17.81 14.60
C TYR A 451 -14.99 18.64 13.31
N ALA A 452 -14.08 18.46 12.36
CA ALA A 452 -14.11 19.17 11.09
C ALA A 452 -15.37 18.82 10.25
N SER A 453 -15.81 17.56 10.30
CA SER A 453 -17.05 17.08 9.67
C SER A 453 -18.29 17.76 10.26
N ALA A 454 -18.38 17.84 11.58
CA ALA A 454 -19.46 18.54 12.27
C ALA A 454 -19.51 20.02 11.83
N LYS A 455 -18.36 20.70 11.74
CA LYS A 455 -18.29 22.09 11.26
C LYS A 455 -18.75 22.25 9.82
N ILE A 456 -18.50 21.28 8.95
CA ILE A 456 -18.96 21.29 7.55
C ILE A 456 -20.47 21.12 7.47
N GLU A 457 -21.04 20.13 8.18
CA GLU A 457 -22.50 19.91 8.20
C GLU A 457 -23.25 21.09 8.84
N PHE A 458 -22.67 21.72 9.86
CA PHE A 458 -23.17 22.97 10.41
C PHE A 458 -23.22 24.10 9.37
N LYS A 459 -22.14 24.30 8.60
CA LYS A 459 -22.13 25.31 7.51
C LYS A 459 -23.16 25.04 6.42
N LYS A 460 -23.56 23.78 6.22
CA LYS A 460 -24.62 23.37 5.28
C LYS A 460 -26.04 23.52 5.86
N GLY A 461 -26.19 23.83 7.15
CA GLY A 461 -27.48 23.95 7.84
C GLY A 461 -28.06 22.62 8.35
N ASN A 462 -27.31 21.52 8.26
CA ASN A 462 -27.75 20.19 8.69
C ASN A 462 -27.40 19.97 10.18
N LEU A 463 -28.22 20.56 11.06
CA LEU A 463 -27.96 20.60 12.51
C LEU A 463 -27.96 19.21 13.17
N GLU A 464 -28.88 18.32 12.77
CA GLU A 464 -29.02 16.98 13.35
C GLU A 464 -27.76 16.13 13.15
N GLU A 465 -27.26 16.08 11.91
CA GLU A 465 -26.07 15.30 11.57
C GLU A 465 -24.78 15.93 12.16
N SER A 466 -24.71 17.27 12.19
CA SER A 466 -23.63 18.00 12.86
C SER A 466 -23.51 17.60 14.35
N VAL A 467 -24.63 17.55 15.06
CA VAL A 467 -24.66 17.16 16.48
C VAL A 467 -24.32 15.68 16.67
N ARG A 468 -24.85 14.80 15.80
CA ARG A 468 -24.56 13.37 15.85
C ARG A 468 -23.08 13.06 15.69
N LEU A 469 -22.40 13.71 14.75
CA LEU A 469 -20.96 13.55 14.51
C LEU A 469 -20.12 14.09 15.67
N PHE A 470 -20.55 15.21 16.23
CA PHE A 470 -19.89 15.85 17.36
C PHE A 470 -19.94 15.02 18.65
N LEU A 471 -21.07 14.36 18.93
CA LEU A 471 -21.22 13.48 20.10
C LEU A 471 -20.24 12.30 20.10
N LYS A 472 -19.69 11.94 18.93
CA LYS A 472 -18.72 10.86 18.78
C LYS A 472 -17.26 11.27 19.06
N VAL A 473 -16.93 12.57 19.15
CA VAL A 473 -15.56 13.06 19.42
C VAL A 473 -15.16 12.73 20.86
N SER A 474 -14.13 11.92 21.10
CA SER A 474 -13.71 11.53 22.46
C SER A 474 -12.94 12.61 23.23
N ASP A 475 -12.16 13.46 22.56
CA ASP A 475 -11.39 14.54 23.19
C ASP A 475 -12.29 15.74 23.55
N MET A 476 -12.73 15.78 24.81
CA MET A 476 -13.83 16.62 25.28
C MET A 476 -13.44 18.01 25.77
N VAL A 477 -12.15 18.39 25.79
CA VAL A 477 -11.73 19.49 26.67
C VAL A 477 -11.72 20.88 25.99
N GLY A 478 -11.43 21.02 24.69
CA GLY A 478 -11.30 22.33 24.03
C GLY A 478 -12.25 22.57 22.86
N ARG A 479 -12.17 21.73 21.83
CA ARG A 479 -12.82 21.95 20.52
C ARG A 479 -14.35 21.92 20.60
N ARG A 480 -14.91 21.17 21.56
CA ARG A 480 -16.37 21.11 21.79
C ARG A 480 -16.95 22.49 22.14
N PHE A 481 -16.23 23.28 22.95
CA PHE A 481 -16.70 24.58 23.41
C PHE A 481 -16.67 25.64 22.29
N ASP A 482 -15.67 25.61 21.42
CA ASP A 482 -15.52 26.56 20.30
C ASP A 482 -16.62 26.44 19.24
N LEU A 483 -17.03 25.21 18.89
CA LEU A 483 -18.14 25.02 17.95
C LEU A 483 -19.50 25.27 18.61
N LEU A 484 -19.69 24.90 19.88
CA LEU A 484 -20.87 25.29 20.67
C LEU A 484 -21.01 26.81 20.76
N PHE A 485 -19.89 27.52 20.89
CA PHE A 485 -19.79 28.98 20.86
C PHE A 485 -20.17 29.54 19.48
N GLU A 486 -19.65 28.99 18.37
CA GLU A 486 -20.06 29.38 17.02
C GLU A 486 -21.56 29.09 16.73
N LEU A 487 -22.06 27.93 17.17
CA LEU A 487 -23.45 27.47 17.04
C LEU A 487 -24.43 28.40 17.77
N THR A 488 -24.11 28.79 19.00
CA THR A 488 -24.94 29.67 19.83
C THR A 488 -24.89 31.13 19.38
N LEU A 489 -23.75 31.64 18.91
CA LEU A 489 -23.64 33.03 18.46
C LEU A 489 -24.30 33.30 17.10
N LYS A 490 -24.23 32.36 16.13
CA LYS A 490 -24.78 32.60 14.78
C LYS A 490 -26.31 32.50 14.70
N ASN A 491 -26.95 31.64 15.50
CA ASN A 491 -28.40 31.46 15.46
C ASN A 491 -29.18 32.26 16.52
N ALA A 492 -28.51 32.79 17.55
CA ALA A 492 -29.15 33.65 18.56
C ALA A 492 -29.42 35.10 18.10
N LEU A 493 -29.17 35.42 16.83
CA LEU A 493 -29.54 36.71 16.22
C LEU A 493 -30.75 36.59 15.29
N ALA A 494 -31.02 35.41 14.73
CA ALA A 494 -32.07 35.23 13.74
C ALA A 494 -33.42 34.80 14.32
N ILE A 495 -33.44 34.14 15.50
CA ILE A 495 -34.66 33.51 16.02
C ILE A 495 -35.33 34.31 17.15
N THR A 496 -34.63 35.27 17.76
CA THR A 496 -35.06 35.82 19.07
C THR A 496 -35.79 37.16 19.07
N PHE A 497 -36.26 37.70 17.93
CA PHE A 497 -36.89 39.02 17.94
C PHE A 497 -38.26 39.21 17.27
N GLU A 498 -38.89 38.21 16.66
CA GLU A 498 -40.12 38.50 15.91
C GLU A 498 -41.44 37.97 16.45
N ASN A 499 -41.52 37.00 17.37
CA ASN A 499 -42.83 36.53 17.83
C ASN A 499 -42.82 36.09 19.29
N LEU A 500 -43.41 36.88 20.19
CA LEU A 500 -43.61 36.56 21.61
C LEU A 500 -45.06 36.85 22.02
N ARG A 501 -45.86 35.80 22.30
CA ARG A 501 -47.09 35.85 23.14
C ARG A 501 -47.60 34.45 23.58
N MET A 502 -47.85 34.34 24.90
CA MET A 502 -48.86 33.50 25.62
C MET A 502 -48.69 31.96 25.61
N ASP A 503 -48.98 31.13 26.63
CA ASP A 503 -49.33 31.21 28.06
C ASP A 503 -49.27 29.77 28.68
N LYS A 504 -49.14 29.68 30.02
CA LYS A 504 -49.36 28.55 30.97
C LYS A 504 -48.97 27.09 30.61
N GLU A 505 -47.92 26.57 31.26
CA GLU A 505 -47.95 25.32 32.06
C GLU A 505 -46.65 25.13 32.89
N VAL A 506 -46.56 25.81 34.04
CA VAL A 506 -45.33 25.87 34.86
C VAL A 506 -45.16 24.67 35.81
N ASN A 507 -46.18 23.82 35.98
CA ASN A 507 -46.16 22.76 37.01
C ASN A 507 -45.70 21.37 36.52
N GLN A 508 -45.76 21.06 35.21
CA GLN A 508 -45.22 19.79 34.70
C GLN A 508 -43.68 19.83 34.56
N ILE A 509 -43.12 21.02 34.43
CA ILE A 509 -41.68 21.29 34.30
C ILE A 509 -40.92 20.88 35.58
N ARG A 510 -41.55 21.01 36.76
CA ARG A 510 -40.94 20.69 38.06
C ARG A 510 -40.58 19.21 38.26
N LEU A 511 -41.33 18.30 37.62
CA LEU A 511 -41.19 16.85 37.82
C LEU A 511 -40.22 16.18 36.85
N LEU A 512 -40.16 16.63 35.59
CA LEU A 512 -39.17 16.14 34.59
C LEU A 512 -37.72 16.57 34.95
N TRP A 513 -37.62 17.65 35.73
CA TRP A 513 -36.39 18.28 36.18
C TRP A 513 -35.69 17.55 37.34
N LEU A 514 -36.45 16.94 38.25
CA LEU A 514 -35.89 16.15 39.34
C LEU A 514 -35.16 14.90 38.82
N TYR A 515 -35.71 14.28 37.78
CA TYR A 515 -35.13 13.11 37.12
C TYR A 515 -33.85 13.41 36.33
N THR A 516 -33.75 14.60 35.73
CA THR A 516 -32.59 14.99 34.92
C THR A 516 -31.44 15.56 35.76
N MET A 517 -31.72 16.10 36.95
CA MET A 517 -30.73 16.60 37.93
C MET A 517 -29.93 15.49 38.61
N GLU A 518 -30.53 14.31 38.85
CA GLU A 518 -29.76 13.16 39.33
C GLU A 518 -28.71 12.77 38.28
N GLU A 519 -29.07 12.53 37.01
CA GLU A 519 -28.08 12.22 35.97
C GLU A 519 -27.02 13.33 35.74
N LEU A 520 -27.37 14.60 36.00
CA LEU A 520 -26.54 15.80 35.83
C LEU A 520 -25.27 15.81 36.68
N ILE A 521 -25.33 15.21 37.86
CA ILE A 521 -24.24 15.23 38.85
C ILE A 521 -23.43 13.92 38.81
N PHE A 522 -24.01 12.83 38.31
CA PHE A 522 -23.48 11.47 38.49
C PHE A 522 -22.72 10.86 37.31
N SER A 523 -22.49 11.58 36.20
CA SER A 523 -21.62 11.04 35.14
C SER A 523 -20.12 11.25 35.48
N ASP A 524 -19.38 10.15 35.64
CA ASP A 524 -17.94 10.14 35.96
C ASP A 524 -17.04 10.76 34.88
N ARG A 525 -17.59 11.11 33.70
CA ARG A 525 -16.83 11.56 32.52
C ARG A 525 -16.54 13.06 32.46
N VAL A 526 -17.04 13.87 33.41
CA VAL A 526 -16.89 15.34 33.40
C VAL A 526 -15.58 15.82 34.06
N MET A 527 -14.86 14.96 34.77
CA MET A 527 -13.69 15.32 35.60
C MET A 527 -12.33 14.81 35.07
N GLY A 528 -12.26 14.33 33.83
CA GLY A 528 -11.02 13.89 33.22
C GLY A 528 -10.21 15.06 32.62
N VAL A 529 -9.07 15.35 33.24
CA VAL A 529 -7.95 16.17 32.73
C VAL A 529 -8.17 17.70 32.74
N CYS A 530 -7.68 18.34 33.81
CA CYS A 530 -7.43 19.77 33.86
C CYS A 530 -5.99 20.04 33.41
N ASP A 531 -5.81 20.47 32.16
CA ASP A 531 -4.61 21.22 31.77
C ASP A 531 -5.02 22.65 31.41
N GLY A 532 -4.18 23.57 31.85
CA GLY A 532 -4.49 24.98 32.06
C GLY A 532 -4.82 25.80 30.80
N HIS A 533 -5.27 27.03 31.10
CA HIS A 533 -5.51 28.17 30.21
C HIS A 533 -6.94 28.33 29.65
N MET A 534 -7.84 28.80 30.51
CA MET A 534 -8.91 29.71 30.09
C MET A 534 -8.90 30.97 30.97
N GLU A 535 -8.04 31.93 30.65
CA GLU A 535 -8.28 33.33 31.04
C GLU A 535 -9.27 33.92 30.03
N MET A 536 -10.57 33.69 30.27
CA MET A 536 -11.64 34.33 29.52
C MET A 536 -12.27 35.46 30.33
N ASP A 537 -12.42 36.63 29.69
CA ASP A 537 -12.99 37.86 30.24
C ASP A 537 -14.39 37.67 30.87
N TYR A 538 -14.56 38.17 32.09
CA TYR A 538 -15.71 37.97 32.98
C TYR A 538 -17.04 38.40 32.35
N GLU A 539 -17.07 39.55 31.67
CA GLU A 539 -18.29 40.01 31.00
C GLU A 539 -18.69 39.11 29.82
N ARG A 540 -17.71 38.49 29.16
CA ARG A 540 -17.93 37.63 28.01
C ARG A 540 -18.58 36.31 28.43
N GLN A 541 -18.20 35.77 29.59
CA GLN A 541 -18.80 34.57 30.18
C GLN A 541 -20.27 34.82 30.58
N LEU A 542 -20.55 35.95 31.25
CA LEU A 542 -21.90 36.35 31.66
C LEU A 542 -22.84 36.58 30.47
N ARG A 543 -22.38 37.25 29.41
CA ARG A 543 -23.17 37.46 28.19
C ARG A 543 -23.52 36.16 27.48
N MET A 544 -22.58 35.21 27.40
CA MET A 544 -22.78 33.91 26.75
C MET A 544 -23.82 33.07 27.49
N LEU A 545 -23.67 32.92 28.81
CA LEU A 545 -24.59 32.17 29.66
C LEU A 545 -26.00 32.75 29.61
N ARG A 546 -26.14 34.07 29.80
CA ARG A 546 -27.42 34.77 29.74
C ARG A 546 -28.14 34.45 28.42
N ARG A 547 -27.41 34.45 27.30
CA ARG A 547 -27.98 34.20 25.97
C ARG A 547 -28.36 32.75 25.73
N CYS A 548 -27.57 31.78 26.20
CA CYS A 548 -27.93 30.35 26.16
C CYS A 548 -29.20 30.06 26.98
N LEU A 549 -29.36 30.74 28.12
CA LEU A 549 -30.51 30.61 29.00
C LEU A 549 -31.77 31.24 28.42
N GLU A 550 -31.65 32.43 27.81
CA GLU A 550 -32.74 33.07 27.07
C GLU A 550 -33.26 32.15 25.94
N ILE A 551 -32.36 31.44 25.24
CA ILE A 551 -32.71 30.46 24.19
C ILE A 551 -33.39 29.23 24.78
N GLN A 552 -32.86 28.66 25.88
CA GLN A 552 -33.46 27.49 26.54
C GLN A 552 -34.89 27.77 26.99
N MET A 553 -35.15 28.95 27.55
CA MET A 553 -36.48 29.32 28.03
C MET A 553 -37.44 29.65 26.88
N ALA A 554 -36.97 30.32 25.83
CA ALA A 554 -37.74 30.53 24.60
C ALA A 554 -38.15 29.20 23.95
N CYS A 555 -37.26 28.20 23.90
CA CYS A 555 -37.54 26.86 23.38
C CYS A 555 -38.57 26.08 24.23
N HIS A 556 -38.65 26.36 25.53
CA HIS A 556 -39.50 25.62 26.46
C HIS A 556 -40.96 26.12 26.47
N GLU A 557 -41.18 27.42 26.31
CA GLU A 557 -42.52 28.03 26.28
C GLU A 557 -43.18 28.02 24.90
N MET A 558 -42.39 27.84 23.84
CA MET A 558 -42.89 27.90 22.47
C MET A 558 -42.88 26.52 21.82
N ASP A 559 -44.05 26.07 21.38
CA ASP A 559 -44.24 24.94 20.46
C ASP A 559 -43.77 25.25 19.02
N ILE A 560 -42.70 26.05 18.91
CA ILE A 560 -42.24 26.68 17.67
C ILE A 560 -40.93 26.05 17.17
N LEU A 561 -40.22 25.27 17.99
CA LEU A 561 -38.99 24.58 17.58
C LEU A 561 -39.15 23.06 17.70
N GLY A 562 -38.59 22.33 16.74
CA GLY A 562 -38.68 20.88 16.67
C GLY A 562 -38.14 20.23 17.95
N LYS A 563 -38.62 19.01 18.25
CA LYS A 563 -38.30 18.24 19.46
C LYS A 563 -36.78 18.19 19.78
N TRP A 564 -35.93 18.29 18.76
CA TRP A 564 -34.46 18.26 18.86
C TRP A 564 -33.81 19.58 19.27
N ASP A 565 -34.39 20.74 18.91
CA ASP A 565 -33.84 22.06 19.28
C ASP A 565 -34.04 22.34 20.79
N ARG A 566 -35.14 21.83 21.35
CA ARG A 566 -35.35 21.79 22.81
C ARG A 566 -34.29 20.94 23.52
N VAL A 567 -34.00 19.74 22.99
CA VAL A 567 -32.97 18.86 23.55
C VAL A 567 -31.59 19.49 23.44
N PHE A 568 -31.28 20.17 22.33
CA PHE A 568 -30.01 20.83 22.10
C PHE A 568 -29.77 21.99 23.08
N SER A 569 -30.75 22.87 23.28
CA SER A 569 -30.63 24.01 24.22
C SER A 569 -30.46 23.57 25.68
N ILE A 570 -31.20 22.52 26.11
CA ILE A 570 -31.04 21.92 27.44
C ILE A 570 -29.65 21.28 27.58
N PHE A 571 -29.16 20.59 26.55
CA PHE A 571 -27.82 20.00 26.54
C PHE A 571 -26.71 21.06 26.64
N VAL A 572 -26.81 22.16 25.91
CA VAL A 572 -25.82 23.27 25.96
C VAL A 572 -25.72 23.86 27.37
N VAL A 573 -26.85 24.13 28.02
CA VAL A 573 -26.87 24.69 29.38
C VAL A 573 -26.39 23.67 30.40
N ARG A 574 -26.73 22.38 30.23
CA ARG A 574 -26.23 21.26 31.04
C ARG A 574 -24.70 21.18 31.04
N GLU A 575 -24.09 21.15 29.86
CA GLU A 575 -22.63 21.01 29.73
C GLU A 575 -21.89 22.25 30.23
N ALA A 576 -22.42 23.46 29.99
CA ALA A 576 -21.82 24.69 30.48
C ALA A 576 -21.83 24.76 32.01
N MET A 577 -22.95 24.43 32.65
CA MET A 577 -23.09 24.45 34.11
C MET A 577 -22.23 23.38 34.80
N GLY A 578 -22.22 22.16 34.26
CA GLY A 578 -21.35 21.08 34.75
C GLY A 578 -19.87 21.48 34.77
N ARG A 579 -19.42 22.26 33.76
CA ARG A 579 -18.04 22.74 33.66
C ARG A 579 -17.69 23.85 34.65
N PHE A 580 -18.60 24.78 34.95
CA PHE A 580 -18.34 25.79 35.98
C PHE A 580 -18.26 25.16 37.38
N ILE A 581 -19.09 24.16 37.64
CA ILE A 581 -19.08 23.39 38.88
C ILE A 581 -17.77 22.58 39.01
N SER A 582 -17.32 21.90 37.94
CA SER A 582 -16.07 21.12 37.97
C SER A 582 -14.81 21.99 38.11
N LEU A 583 -14.84 23.23 37.60
CA LEU A 583 -13.74 24.19 37.72
C LEU A 583 -13.77 25.02 39.03
N GLY A 584 -14.70 24.71 39.95
CA GLY A 584 -14.79 25.36 41.26
C GLY A 584 -15.30 26.81 41.22
N PHE A 585 -15.98 27.22 40.15
CA PHE A 585 -16.51 28.58 39.98
C PHE A 585 -17.86 28.79 40.72
N TYR A 586 -17.97 28.31 41.97
CA TYR A 586 -19.20 28.37 42.75
C TYR A 586 -19.69 29.80 43.01
N ASN A 587 -18.78 30.69 43.41
CA ASN A 587 -19.07 32.11 43.60
C ASN A 587 -19.55 32.80 42.31
N PHE A 588 -19.02 32.37 41.16
CA PHE A 588 -19.48 32.89 39.86
C PHE A 588 -20.90 32.43 39.57
N ILE A 589 -21.24 31.17 39.85
CA ILE A 589 -22.60 30.64 39.68
C ILE A 589 -23.57 31.36 40.62
N LEU A 590 -23.20 31.60 41.88
CA LEU A 590 -24.03 32.34 42.84
C LEU A 590 -24.26 33.78 42.39
N LYS A 591 -23.19 34.50 42.03
CA LYS A 591 -23.27 35.88 41.58
C LYS A 591 -24.09 36.00 40.28
N MET A 592 -23.87 35.09 39.33
CA MET A 592 -24.67 35.01 38.11
C MET A 592 -26.14 34.75 38.43
N ALA A 593 -26.43 33.89 39.40
CA ALA A 593 -27.79 33.59 39.80
C ALA A 593 -28.54 34.76 40.46
N GLU A 594 -27.80 35.64 41.13
CA GLU A 594 -28.34 36.82 41.78
C GLU A 594 -28.48 38.02 40.84
N GLU A 595 -27.56 38.19 39.91
CA GLU A 595 -27.49 39.35 38.99
C GLU A 595 -28.25 39.13 37.67
N THR A 596 -28.61 37.88 37.36
CA THR A 596 -29.30 37.55 36.11
C THR A 596 -30.79 37.45 36.33
N VAL A 597 -31.55 38.20 35.54
CA VAL A 597 -33.00 38.10 35.46
C VAL A 597 -33.37 37.78 34.03
N VAL A 598 -34.17 36.74 33.84
CA VAL A 598 -34.58 36.25 32.52
C VAL A 598 -36.01 36.66 32.27
N LEU A 599 -36.33 37.03 31.04
CA LEU A 599 -37.67 37.47 30.65
C LEU A 599 -38.45 36.26 30.13
N VAL A 600 -39.54 35.91 30.82
CA VAL A 600 -40.33 34.70 30.63
C VAL A 600 -41.80 35.11 30.58
N VAL A 601 -42.48 34.93 29.45
CA VAL A 601 -43.86 35.46 29.20
C VAL A 601 -44.08 36.91 29.68
N GLY A 602 -43.15 37.82 29.39
CA GLY A 602 -43.27 39.23 29.81
C GLY A 602 -43.11 39.47 31.32
N LYS A 603 -42.73 38.46 32.10
CA LYS A 603 -42.36 38.56 33.52
C LYS A 603 -40.86 38.34 33.68
N THR A 604 -40.24 39.17 34.50
CA THR A 604 -38.82 39.05 34.83
C THR A 604 -38.69 38.04 35.96
N VAL A 605 -38.10 36.87 35.67
CA VAL A 605 -37.86 35.80 36.65
C VAL A 605 -36.39 35.79 37.01
N PRO A 606 -36.02 35.95 38.29
CA PRO A 606 -34.64 35.85 38.75
C PRO A 606 -34.07 34.46 38.47
N PHE A 607 -32.82 34.41 38.01
CA PHE A 607 -32.15 33.15 37.66
C PHE A 607 -32.11 32.17 38.85
N LYS A 608 -31.85 32.69 40.05
CA LYS A 608 -31.88 31.93 41.31
C LYS A 608 -33.20 31.18 41.55
N ASP A 609 -34.31 31.64 41.00
CA ASP A 609 -35.62 31.01 41.18
C ASP A 609 -35.85 29.87 40.18
N ILE A 610 -35.17 29.91 39.03
CA ILE A 610 -35.21 28.87 37.99
C ILE A 610 -34.38 27.65 38.42
N TRP A 611 -33.18 27.89 38.95
CA TRP A 611 -32.25 26.84 39.40
C TRP A 611 -32.17 26.75 40.92
N ARG A 612 -33.31 26.98 41.60
CA ARG A 612 -33.38 27.19 43.04
C ARG A 612 -32.75 26.07 43.90
N PRO A 613 -32.91 24.77 43.59
CA PRO A 613 -32.23 23.71 44.34
C PRO A 613 -30.70 23.74 44.22
N LEU A 614 -30.16 24.00 43.02
CA LEU A 614 -28.72 24.11 42.78
C LEU A 614 -28.14 25.38 43.39
N TYR A 615 -28.83 26.50 43.23
CA TYR A 615 -28.49 27.77 43.85
C TYR A 615 -28.44 27.64 45.37
N LEU A 616 -29.47 27.07 45.99
CA LEU A 616 -29.53 26.83 47.42
C LEU A 616 -28.50 25.79 47.88
N ALA A 617 -28.20 24.77 47.07
CA ALA A 617 -27.16 23.79 47.40
C ALA A 617 -25.76 24.41 47.38
N ILE A 618 -25.42 25.19 46.36
CA ILE A 618 -24.15 25.91 46.28
C ILE A 618 -24.09 26.98 47.38
N ARG A 619 -25.18 27.69 47.65
CA ARG A 619 -25.26 28.71 48.69
C ARG A 619 -25.16 28.12 50.09
N TYR A 620 -25.74 26.94 50.31
CA TYR A 620 -25.61 26.17 51.56
C TYR A 620 -24.15 25.83 51.90
N LEU A 621 -23.28 25.68 50.88
CA LEU A 621 -21.85 25.50 51.11
C LEU A 621 -21.18 26.75 51.73
N TYR A 622 -21.77 27.94 51.60
CA TYR A 622 -21.25 29.20 52.16
C TYR A 622 -22.07 29.72 53.36
N GLU A 623 -23.39 29.56 53.33
CA GLU A 623 -24.36 30.09 54.30
C GLU A 623 -25.40 29.00 54.68
N PRO A 624 -25.08 28.09 55.63
CA PRO A 624 -25.94 26.95 55.96
C PRO A 624 -27.31 27.35 56.52
N GLU A 625 -27.38 28.50 57.20
CA GLU A 625 -28.56 29.02 57.89
C GLU A 625 -29.71 29.43 56.94
N GLU A 626 -29.40 29.68 55.67
CA GLU A 626 -30.40 30.12 54.70
C GLU A 626 -31.27 28.96 54.19
N LEU A 627 -30.73 27.74 54.21
CA LEU A 627 -31.42 26.52 53.81
C LEU A 627 -32.43 26.05 54.86
N GLU A 628 -32.19 26.36 56.14
CA GLU A 628 -33.10 26.09 57.26
C GLU A 628 -34.46 26.80 57.11
N LYS A 629 -34.50 27.91 56.35
CA LYS A 629 -35.69 28.75 56.13
C LYS A 629 -36.56 28.29 54.95
N GLN A 630 -36.18 27.23 54.23
CA GLN A 630 -36.87 26.76 53.02
C GLN A 630 -37.83 25.59 53.30
N PRO A 631 -38.84 25.35 52.44
CA PRO A 631 -39.77 24.22 52.58
C PRO A 631 -39.05 22.87 52.62
N HIS A 632 -39.60 21.91 53.39
CA HIS A 632 -38.98 20.60 53.66
C HIS A 632 -38.51 19.85 52.40
N GLU A 633 -39.35 19.79 51.37
CA GLU A 633 -39.00 19.13 50.09
C GLU A 633 -37.81 19.80 49.41
N LEU A 634 -37.73 21.13 49.40
CA LEU A 634 -36.62 21.85 48.78
C LEU A 634 -35.32 21.71 49.60
N LYS A 635 -35.44 21.64 50.93
CA LYS A 635 -34.34 21.44 51.87
C LYS A 635 -33.66 20.08 51.67
N GLU A 636 -34.44 19.01 51.52
CA GLU A 636 -33.95 17.66 51.25
C GLU A 636 -33.16 17.57 49.93
N HIS A 637 -33.71 18.09 48.83
CA HIS A 637 -33.06 18.04 47.53
C HIS A 637 -31.78 18.89 47.47
N ALA A 638 -31.79 20.08 48.07
CA ALA A 638 -30.61 20.93 48.13
C ALA A 638 -29.51 20.33 49.02
N LYS A 639 -29.86 19.63 50.12
CA LYS A 639 -28.90 18.91 50.96
C LYS A 639 -28.25 17.75 50.21
N LEU A 640 -29.03 16.97 49.47
CA LEU A 640 -28.50 15.88 48.65
C LEU A 640 -27.48 16.40 47.63
N ILE A 641 -27.85 17.45 46.88
CA ILE A 641 -26.95 18.09 45.90
C ILE A 641 -25.69 18.64 46.58
N ALA A 642 -25.81 19.29 47.74
CA ALA A 642 -24.67 19.84 48.47
C ALA A 642 -23.72 18.76 49.00
N GLN A 643 -24.24 17.66 49.54
CA GLN A 643 -23.44 16.54 50.04
C GLN A 643 -22.61 15.90 48.91
N LEU A 644 -23.21 15.78 47.72
CA LEU A 644 -22.53 15.27 46.53
C LEU A 644 -21.47 16.22 45.98
N LEU A 645 -21.72 17.53 46.03
CA LEU A 645 -20.73 18.54 45.67
C LEU A 645 -19.52 18.46 46.63
N LEU A 646 -19.75 18.30 47.93
CA LEU A 646 -18.69 18.16 48.95
C LEU A 646 -17.85 16.90 48.72
N GLU A 647 -18.48 15.73 48.54
CA GLU A 647 -17.77 14.47 48.27
C GLU A 647 -16.88 14.55 47.01
N LYS A 648 -17.30 15.33 46.00
CA LYS A 648 -16.51 15.53 44.77
C LYS A 648 -15.41 16.58 44.92
N ILE A 649 -15.63 17.65 45.69
CA ILE A 649 -14.58 18.63 46.04
C ILE A 649 -13.45 17.94 46.82
N GLU A 650 -13.78 17.04 47.74
CA GLU A 650 -12.80 16.27 48.52
C GLU A 650 -11.95 15.33 47.64
N LYS A 651 -12.58 14.71 46.63
CA LYS A 651 -11.93 13.79 45.67
C LYS A 651 -11.17 14.50 44.53
N ALA A 652 -11.25 15.81 44.39
CA ALA A 652 -10.57 16.55 43.33
C ALA A 652 -9.06 16.73 43.64
N ASP A 653 -8.17 16.20 42.80
CA ASP A 653 -6.70 16.28 42.95
C ASP A 653 -6.11 17.65 42.58
N HIS A 654 -6.92 18.62 42.15
CA HIS A 654 -6.44 19.90 41.61
C HIS A 654 -6.44 21.04 42.67
N PRO A 655 -5.28 21.68 42.98
CA PRO A 655 -5.14 22.63 44.08
C PRO A 655 -5.96 23.92 43.92
N GLU A 656 -6.24 24.39 42.70
CA GLU A 656 -7.11 25.56 42.45
C GLU A 656 -8.57 25.31 42.82
N ILE A 657 -9.08 24.08 42.68
CA ILE A 657 -10.47 23.75 43.03
C ILE A 657 -10.65 23.83 44.54
N LYS A 658 -9.71 23.27 45.32
CA LYS A 658 -9.69 23.38 46.78
C LYS A 658 -9.50 24.82 47.27
N LYS A 659 -8.83 25.67 46.49
CA LYS A 659 -8.64 27.10 46.78
C LYS A 659 -9.92 27.94 46.56
N ARG A 660 -10.75 27.54 45.59
CA ARG A 660 -12.00 28.23 45.22
C ARG A 660 -13.23 27.65 45.91
N ALA A 661 -13.12 26.44 46.43
CA ALA A 661 -14.14 25.82 47.24
C ALA A 661 -14.42 26.65 48.51
N PRO A 662 -15.68 26.69 48.97
CA PRO A 662 -16.03 27.22 50.28
C PRO A 662 -15.20 26.53 51.38
N LYS A 663 -14.81 27.29 52.41
CA LYS A 663 -13.99 26.79 53.53
C LYS A 663 -14.80 26.00 54.53
#